data_AF-A0A0F7ZQG0-F1
#
_entry.id   AF-A0A0F7ZQG0-F1
#
_cell.length_a   1.000
_cell.length_b   1.000
_cell.length_c   1.000
_cell.angle_alpha   90.00
_cell.angle_beta   90.00
_cell.angle_gamma   90.00
#
_symmetry.space_group_name_H-M   'P 1'
#
loop_
_entity.id
_entity.type
_entity.pdbx_description
1 polymer ?
#
loop_
_entity_poly.entity_id
_entity_poly.type
_entity_poly.pdbx_seq_one_letter_code
_entity_poly.pdbx_strand_id
1 'polypeptide(L)'
;MGNKHPTLLPAPPPGMDLTSFPSRPELYPRVSKRQPVRAACNNCRLKKTKVHNAVLNIDSVYLILTFGRYQHAIACQYTTANENETSSMALKSHIKSLETRLQKHADILQSLRSAPECDALDLLRRLRASSQLSSALASIKGSMATGYRPSELLTARAMLPPTHSSVEFELTLLHEIVYPGLLPLDIGNIDIDHMLRAAPRTTHQLMSPADDGGKRLQPGPTTPSPRDQLGPPVAPRYCDDRLRCLRLDYWTTIPISDSFAASAHSLYLETEHPLLCFFDANLVIGDLVHQRHDFCTPFLVSALLYTACQCYTSVDINAISYSNAFFSEATKLKRAERSSNNPANLAAMMQFGFGCTMSGEEDLVFENFKDVRRKAAEMSLFGVQVTAKQLETFRALPPDRLRESAHIAWGAYNSLSLHSMFFHEKPIPFPPQLPIPGETRQATDGQFTPWAPHPLPEYMGDTFVAISKISTISQDVLTVYTDESGSAGTSQGSLAFAESKFQELLASADDFSKRMMQNTQSPAHVLVFFGFFHGLVLDIFRPFTKSMRSKRLETFSALNSFPEEVFSASVNQLKRLLFTYVSQLQPSLYSLIFGTSVLHINNVLLRGADTFEARFYFLLCMGYMKKMHTRYPVCADIMRAHLTMALENTVVTSAEAQQLLDDIKSGGLHHMGADKAITTCIVDFDRALTGSSGARAHAMAQRLTTCLYSTNLHEAGITTEIWRRGLT
;
A
#
# COMPACT_ATOMS: atom_id res chain seq x y z
N MET A 1 50.29 57.58 24.21
CA MET A 1 49.21 57.66 25.22
C MET A 1 48.06 58.43 24.60
N GLY A 2 46.90 57.81 24.37
CA GLY A 2 45.77 58.43 23.67
C GLY A 2 44.44 57.94 24.25
N ASN A 3 43.77 58.83 24.99
CA ASN A 3 42.43 58.63 25.55
C ASN A 3 41.36 58.80 24.48
N LYS A 4 40.39 57.88 24.41
CA LYS A 4 39.10 58.09 23.74
C LYS A 4 37.98 57.50 24.60
N HIS A 5 37.22 58.36 25.27
CA HIS A 5 35.88 58.05 25.77
C HIS A 5 34.85 58.29 24.65
N PRO A 6 33.71 57.57 24.63
CA PRO A 6 32.58 57.86 23.75
C PRO A 6 31.58 58.82 24.42
N THR A 7 31.15 59.85 23.68
CA THR A 7 30.14 60.83 24.10
C THR A 7 28.74 60.38 23.64
N LEU A 8 27.77 60.39 24.55
CA LEU A 8 26.34 60.13 24.29
C LEU A 8 25.66 61.38 23.67
N LEU A 9 24.76 61.18 22.70
CA LEU A 9 23.90 62.24 22.13
C LEU A 9 22.43 62.08 22.59
N PRO A 10 21.67 63.19 22.75
CA PRO A 10 20.37 63.19 23.43
C PRO A 10 19.18 62.82 22.51
N ALA A 11 18.08 62.40 23.13
CA ALA A 11 16.84 61.98 22.49
C ALA A 11 16.03 63.16 21.89
N PRO A 12 15.21 62.96 20.84
CA PRO A 12 14.38 64.02 20.26
C PRO A 12 13.07 64.26 21.06
N PRO A 13 12.53 65.49 21.06
CA PRO A 13 11.30 65.82 21.78
C PRO A 13 10.02 65.40 21.01
N PRO A 14 8.87 65.25 21.70
CA PRO A 14 7.65 64.68 21.13
C PRO A 14 6.69 65.74 20.56
N GLY A 15 6.04 65.40 19.44
CA GLY A 15 4.79 66.02 18.98
C GLY A 15 4.93 67.06 17.87
N MET A 16 4.64 66.67 16.63
CA MET A 16 3.91 67.52 15.68
C MET A 16 3.31 66.67 14.55
N ASP A 17 1.99 66.66 14.53
CA ASP A 17 1.13 66.14 13.49
C ASP A 17 0.86 67.28 12.49
N LEU A 18 1.16 67.09 11.21
CA LEU A 18 0.84 68.05 10.14
C LEU A 18 0.38 67.31 8.89
N THR A 19 -0.86 66.85 8.94
CA THR A 19 -1.69 66.66 7.75
C THR A 19 -2.03 68.02 7.14
N SER A 20 -1.77 68.21 5.84
CA SER A 20 -2.53 69.00 4.84
C SER A 20 -1.70 69.89 3.89
N PHE A 21 -2.09 69.81 2.61
CA PHE A 21 -1.78 70.66 1.44
C PHE A 21 -0.53 70.33 0.59
N PRO A 22 -0.53 70.67 -0.73
CA PRO A 22 -1.20 69.90 -1.79
C PRO A 22 -0.24 69.52 -2.94
N SER A 23 -0.69 68.61 -3.80
CA SER A 23 0.06 67.99 -4.90
C SER A 23 0.52 68.99 -5.97
N ARG A 24 1.81 68.91 -6.36
CA ARG A 24 2.36 69.49 -7.60
C ARG A 24 3.10 68.39 -8.38
N PRO A 25 3.08 68.38 -9.73
CA PRO A 25 3.54 67.23 -10.52
C PRO A 25 5.04 67.31 -10.78
N GLU A 26 5.82 66.35 -10.25
CA GLU A 26 7.23 66.21 -10.58
C GLU A 26 7.45 65.15 -11.67
N LEU A 27 7.74 65.67 -12.86
CA LEU A 27 8.40 65.00 -13.97
C LEU A 27 9.87 64.72 -13.63
N TYR A 28 10.17 63.70 -12.83
CA TYR A 28 11.50 63.05 -12.80
C TYR A 28 11.36 61.57 -12.40
N PRO A 29 12.03 60.62 -13.08
CA PRO A 29 11.98 59.22 -12.68
C PRO A 29 12.65 59.06 -11.31
N ARG A 30 11.90 58.55 -10.34
CA ARG A 30 12.41 58.13 -9.02
C ARG A 30 13.65 57.27 -9.22
N VAL A 31 14.78 57.71 -8.66
CA VAL A 31 15.95 56.85 -8.45
C VAL A 31 15.49 55.66 -7.60
N SER A 32 15.43 54.49 -8.22
CA SER A 32 15.14 53.23 -7.55
C SER A 32 16.02 53.09 -6.31
N LYS A 33 15.41 52.88 -5.14
CA LYS A 33 16.13 52.35 -3.97
C LYS A 33 16.94 51.14 -4.43
N ARG A 34 18.25 51.13 -4.16
CA ARG A 34 19.12 49.98 -4.47
C ARG A 34 18.52 48.74 -3.81
N GLN A 35 18.05 47.79 -4.60
CA GLN A 35 17.66 46.48 -4.08
C GLN A 35 18.89 45.83 -3.45
N PRO A 36 18.80 45.32 -2.20
CA PRO A 36 19.91 44.63 -1.58
C PRO A 36 20.21 43.35 -2.38
N VAL A 37 21.45 43.21 -2.83
CA VAL A 37 21.93 41.99 -3.49
C VAL A 37 21.96 40.88 -2.45
N ARG A 38 21.06 39.90 -2.55
CA ARG A 38 20.83 38.87 -1.52
C ARG A 38 21.84 37.72 -1.55
N ALA A 39 22.46 37.47 -2.70
CA ALA A 39 23.50 36.46 -2.86
C ALA A 39 24.70 37.03 -3.64
N ALA A 40 25.91 36.80 -3.11
CA ALA A 40 27.17 37.15 -3.74
C ALA A 40 28.22 36.11 -3.34
N CYS A 41 28.97 35.59 -4.32
CA CYS A 41 30.04 34.62 -4.05
C CYS A 41 31.16 35.25 -3.20
N ASN A 42 32.01 34.41 -2.60
CA ASN A 42 33.09 34.88 -1.71
C ASN A 42 34.05 35.86 -2.41
N ASN A 43 34.37 35.62 -3.69
CA ASN A 43 35.26 36.50 -4.46
C ASN A 43 34.63 37.88 -4.73
N CYS A 44 33.35 37.95 -5.08
CA CYS A 44 32.63 39.21 -5.31
C CYS A 44 32.41 39.99 -4.00
N ARG A 45 32.24 39.30 -2.86
CA ARG A 45 32.15 39.94 -1.54
C ARG A 45 33.48 40.58 -1.12
N LEU A 46 34.58 39.85 -1.28
CA LEU A 46 35.92 40.35 -0.94
C LEU A 46 36.34 41.54 -1.82
N LYS A 47 35.99 41.54 -3.12
CA LYS A 47 36.38 42.59 -4.08
C LYS A 47 35.33 43.69 -4.28
N LYS A 48 34.15 43.61 -3.65
CA LYS A 48 33.02 44.55 -3.80
C LYS A 48 32.61 44.82 -5.26
N THR A 49 32.70 43.82 -6.14
CA THR A 49 32.44 43.92 -7.58
C THR A 49 31.18 43.17 -8.01
N LYS A 50 30.50 43.66 -9.06
CA LYS A 50 29.21 43.15 -9.55
C LYS A 50 29.43 42.16 -10.71
N VAL A 51 28.74 41.01 -10.69
CA VAL A 51 28.70 40.04 -11.80
C VAL A 51 27.79 40.57 -12.92
N HIS A 52 28.15 40.38 -14.19
CA HIS A 52 27.31 40.71 -15.35
C HIS A 52 26.74 39.42 -15.97
N ASN A 53 25.45 39.44 -16.32
CA ASN A 53 24.63 38.31 -16.80
C ASN A 53 24.49 37.15 -15.81
N ALA A 54 23.47 37.21 -14.95
CA ALA A 54 23.11 36.12 -14.04
C ALA A 54 21.94 35.32 -14.61
N VAL A 55 22.22 34.11 -15.11
CA VAL A 55 21.24 33.01 -15.19
C VAL A 55 21.90 31.86 -14.44
N LEU A 56 21.31 31.45 -13.31
CA LEU A 56 21.89 30.45 -12.43
C LEU A 56 21.75 29.05 -13.04
N ASN A 57 22.85 28.57 -13.63
CA ASN A 57 23.09 27.14 -13.81
C ASN A 57 24.26 26.77 -12.90
N ILE A 58 24.14 25.69 -12.13
CA ILE A 58 24.96 25.40 -10.94
C ILE A 58 26.45 25.15 -11.26
N ASP A 59 26.81 24.99 -12.54
CA ASP A 59 28.16 24.60 -12.93
C ASP A 59 29.03 25.71 -13.56
N SER A 60 28.54 26.92 -13.85
CA SER A 60 29.40 27.99 -14.41
C SER A 60 28.83 29.41 -14.33
N VAL A 61 29.40 30.27 -13.46
CA VAL A 61 29.20 31.73 -13.48
C VAL A 61 30.57 32.41 -13.40
N TYR A 62 30.85 33.44 -14.22
CA TYR A 62 32.15 34.13 -14.25
C TYR A 62 32.03 35.60 -13.86
N LEU A 63 32.98 36.09 -13.04
CA LEU A 63 33.23 37.51 -12.87
C LEU A 63 34.18 37.96 -13.96
N ILE A 64 33.76 38.91 -14.79
CA ILE A 64 34.62 39.54 -15.80
C ILE A 64 35.29 40.75 -15.17
N LEU A 65 36.62 40.73 -15.08
CA LEU A 65 37.42 41.88 -14.69
C LEU A 65 38.00 42.52 -15.94
N THR A 66 37.68 43.79 -16.18
CA THR A 66 38.22 44.58 -17.29
C THR A 66 39.40 45.41 -16.78
N PHE A 67 40.60 45.13 -17.29
CA PHE A 67 41.78 45.97 -17.09
C PHE A 67 42.36 46.32 -18.46
N GLY A 68 42.16 47.56 -18.91
CA GLY A 68 42.57 47.96 -20.26
C GLY A 68 41.83 47.19 -21.36
N ARG A 69 42.51 46.89 -22.48
CA ARG A 69 41.94 46.22 -23.67
C ARG A 69 41.79 44.69 -23.54
N TYR A 70 42.05 44.09 -22.37
CA TYR A 70 41.94 42.65 -22.15
C TYR A 70 40.87 42.31 -21.10
N GLN A 71 40.06 41.29 -21.40
CA GLN A 71 39.00 40.77 -20.52
C GLN A 71 39.45 39.43 -19.92
N HIS A 72 39.51 39.34 -18.59
CA HIS A 72 39.75 38.08 -17.87
C HIS A 72 38.46 37.61 -17.18
N ALA A 73 38.08 36.35 -17.44
CA ALA A 73 36.95 35.69 -16.78
C ALA A 73 37.46 34.83 -15.62
N ILE A 74 36.94 35.05 -14.41
CA ILE A 74 37.25 34.26 -13.21
C ILE A 74 35.99 33.56 -12.74
N ALA A 75 36.03 32.24 -12.58
CA ALA A 75 34.90 31.45 -12.11
C ALA A 75 34.48 31.85 -10.68
N CYS A 76 33.17 32.02 -10.47
CA CYS A 76 32.56 32.35 -9.19
C CYS A 76 31.89 31.11 -8.60
N GLN A 77 32.33 30.70 -7.41
CA GLN A 77 31.80 29.54 -6.69
C GLN A 77 30.82 30.01 -5.60
N TYR A 78 29.56 29.55 -5.66
CA TYR A 78 28.52 29.85 -4.69
C TYR A 78 28.31 28.63 -3.77
N THR A 79 28.10 28.88 -2.48
CA THR A 79 27.90 27.82 -1.45
C THR A 79 26.44 27.60 -1.07
N THR A 80 25.50 28.29 -1.73
CA THR A 80 24.05 28.23 -1.46
C THR A 80 23.32 27.68 -2.67
N ALA A 81 22.38 26.75 -2.47
CA ALA A 81 21.67 26.09 -3.57
C ALA A 81 20.55 26.96 -4.19
N ASN A 82 20.08 28.00 -3.49
CA ASN A 82 18.94 28.85 -3.90
C ASN A 82 19.21 30.36 -3.77
N GLU A 83 18.53 31.18 -4.59
CA GLU A 83 18.64 32.65 -4.60
C GLU A 83 18.11 33.35 -3.32
N ASN A 84 17.26 32.67 -2.57
CA ASN A 84 16.62 33.21 -1.36
C ASN A 84 17.31 32.80 -0.05
N GLU A 85 18.33 31.94 -0.11
CA GLU A 85 19.02 31.45 1.08
C GLU A 85 20.19 32.37 1.43
N THR A 86 20.12 33.06 2.57
CA THR A 86 21.28 33.83 3.05
C THR A 86 22.38 32.89 3.49
N SER A 87 23.65 33.29 3.33
CA SER A 87 24.81 32.51 3.79
C SER A 87 24.72 32.11 5.28
N SER A 88 24.01 32.88 6.10
CA SER A 88 23.73 32.52 7.51
C SER A 88 22.70 31.39 7.65
N MET A 89 21.68 31.33 6.79
CA MET A 89 20.69 30.25 6.75
C MET A 89 21.29 28.94 6.23
N ALA A 90 22.10 29.01 5.16
CA ALA A 90 22.84 27.85 4.66
C ALA A 90 23.83 27.33 5.71
N LEU A 91 24.52 28.23 6.41
CA LEU A 91 25.42 27.85 7.50
C LEU A 91 24.66 27.24 8.68
N LYS A 92 23.48 27.76 9.05
CA LYS A 92 22.63 27.17 10.10
C LYS A 92 22.08 25.80 9.70
N SER A 93 21.66 25.62 8.44
CA SER A 93 21.22 24.33 7.90
C SER A 93 22.37 23.32 7.90
N HIS A 94 23.56 23.76 7.50
CA HIS A 94 24.76 22.93 7.53
C HIS A 94 25.20 22.58 8.95
N ILE A 95 25.15 23.55 9.89
CA ILE A 95 25.40 23.31 11.31
C ILE A 95 24.38 22.31 11.87
N LYS A 96 23.09 22.47 11.58
CA LYS A 96 22.05 21.53 12.05
C LYS A 96 22.22 20.14 11.45
N SER A 97 22.63 20.04 10.18
CA SER A 97 22.98 18.77 9.53
C SER A 97 24.20 18.11 10.18
N LEU A 98 25.22 18.90 10.49
CA LEU A 98 26.41 18.44 11.21
C LEU A 98 26.07 18.02 12.64
N GLU A 99 25.22 18.76 13.36
CA GLU A 99 24.73 18.41 14.70
C GLU A 99 23.94 17.10 14.68
N THR A 100 23.07 16.91 13.69
CA THR A 100 22.30 15.67 13.52
C THR A 100 23.23 14.48 13.22
N ARG A 101 24.24 14.69 12.37
CA ARG A 101 25.26 13.66 12.10
C ARG A 101 26.13 13.38 13.32
N LEU A 102 26.47 14.41 14.09
CA LEU A 102 27.28 14.29 15.29
C LEU A 102 26.51 13.59 16.41
N GLN A 103 25.21 13.85 16.56
CA GLN A 103 24.33 13.11 17.46
C GLN A 103 24.27 11.63 17.07
N LYS A 104 24.06 11.32 15.78
CA LYS A 104 24.09 9.94 15.29
C LYS A 104 25.43 9.24 15.55
N HIS A 105 26.56 9.93 15.37
CA HIS A 105 27.87 9.39 15.72
C HIS A 105 28.06 9.22 17.24
N ALA A 106 27.52 10.15 18.04
CA ALA A 106 27.57 10.08 19.49
C ALA A 106 26.74 8.89 20.01
N ASP A 107 25.57 8.62 19.44
CA ASP A 107 24.72 7.48 19.79
C ASP A 107 25.43 6.14 19.48
N ILE A 108 26.17 6.07 18.37
CA ILE A 108 27.00 4.90 18.01
C ILE A 108 28.15 4.72 18.99
N LEU A 109 28.90 5.78 19.30
CA LEU A 109 30.01 5.73 20.25
C LEU A 109 29.52 5.39 21.66
N GLN A 110 28.36 5.91 22.05
CA GLN A 110 27.73 5.58 23.32
C GLN A 110 27.33 4.11 23.35
N SER A 111 26.74 3.59 22.28
CA SER A 111 26.37 2.17 22.15
C SER A 111 27.59 1.25 22.20
N LEU A 112 28.67 1.58 21.48
CA LEU A 112 29.95 0.85 21.54
C LEU A 112 30.59 0.88 22.93
N ARG A 113 30.40 1.98 23.69
CA ARG A 113 30.98 2.17 25.01
C ARG A 113 30.16 1.50 26.13
N SER A 114 28.85 1.42 25.98
CA SER A 114 27.96 0.82 26.99
C SER A 114 27.67 -0.66 26.75
N ALA A 115 27.95 -1.18 25.55
CA ALA A 115 27.73 -2.58 25.22
C ALA A 115 28.78 -3.51 25.86
N PRO A 116 28.42 -4.77 26.18
CA PRO A 116 29.36 -5.83 26.49
C PRO A 116 30.43 -6.02 25.40
N GLU A 117 31.62 -6.50 25.75
CA GLU A 117 32.78 -6.54 24.85
C GLU A 117 32.54 -7.34 23.55
N CYS A 118 31.84 -8.47 23.65
CA CYS A 118 31.46 -9.27 22.47
C CYS A 118 30.51 -8.49 21.53
N ASP A 119 29.52 -7.80 22.10
CA ASP A 119 28.53 -7.02 21.35
C ASP A 119 29.17 -5.78 20.72
N ALA A 120 30.13 -5.15 21.41
CA ALA A 120 30.90 -4.03 20.88
C ALA A 120 31.78 -4.46 19.69
N LEU A 121 32.38 -5.65 19.75
CA LEU A 121 33.19 -6.21 18.66
C LEU A 121 32.32 -6.58 17.44
N ASP A 122 31.15 -7.15 17.63
CA ASP A 122 30.23 -7.47 16.54
C ASP A 122 29.62 -6.21 15.92
N LEU A 123 29.29 -5.20 16.74
CA LEU A 123 28.89 -3.87 16.26
C LEU A 123 29.99 -3.22 15.40
N LEU A 124 31.25 -3.32 15.83
CA LEU A 124 32.40 -2.81 15.08
C LEU A 124 32.59 -3.55 13.74
N ARG A 125 32.36 -4.86 13.70
CA ARG A 125 32.44 -5.66 12.45
C ARG A 125 31.33 -5.27 11.47
N ARG A 126 30.10 -5.08 11.95
CA ARG A 126 28.96 -4.66 11.12
C ARG A 126 29.14 -3.24 10.57
N LEU A 127 29.63 -2.30 11.39
CA LEU A 127 29.97 -0.95 10.95
C LEU A 127 31.03 -0.95 9.84
N ARG A 128 31.95 -1.92 9.85
CA ARG A 128 32.95 -2.09 8.77
C ARG A 128 32.36 -2.71 7.50
N ALA A 129 31.27 -3.45 7.58
CA ALA A 129 30.63 -4.13 6.44
C ALA A 129 29.55 -3.26 5.74
N SER A 130 28.92 -2.32 6.45
CA SER A 130 27.86 -1.47 5.90
C SER A 130 28.41 -0.22 5.18
N SER A 131 27.85 0.13 4.02
CA SER A 131 28.16 1.38 3.30
C SER A 131 27.38 2.60 3.84
N GLN A 132 26.34 2.40 4.66
CA GLN A 132 25.44 3.47 5.14
C GLN A 132 25.14 3.32 6.63
N LEU A 133 25.37 4.38 7.42
CA LEU A 133 25.26 4.36 8.89
C LEU A 133 23.82 4.14 9.42
N SER A 134 22.80 4.51 8.65
CA SER A 134 21.39 4.44 9.06
C SER A 134 20.88 2.99 9.18
N SER A 135 21.32 2.11 8.29
CA SER A 135 20.93 0.69 8.28
C SER A 135 21.61 -0.09 9.41
N ALA A 136 22.84 0.27 9.77
CA ALA A 136 23.52 -0.28 10.94
C ALA A 136 22.76 0.04 12.24
N LEU A 137 22.23 1.25 12.41
CA LEU A 137 21.43 1.64 13.58
C LEU A 137 20.07 0.92 13.65
N ALA A 138 19.40 0.67 12.52
CA ALA A 138 18.17 -0.12 12.49
C ALA A 138 18.42 -1.58 12.88
N SER A 139 19.53 -2.17 12.41
CA SER A 139 19.99 -3.51 12.82
C SER A 139 20.33 -3.60 14.31
N ILE A 140 20.79 -2.51 14.95
CA ILE A 140 21.04 -2.46 16.40
C ILE A 140 19.74 -2.56 17.22
N LYS A 141 18.64 -1.96 16.75
CA LYS A 141 17.33 -2.10 17.41
C LYS A 141 16.81 -3.54 17.33
N GLY A 142 16.96 -4.21 16.18
CA GLY A 142 16.67 -5.65 16.05
C GLY A 142 17.58 -6.52 16.91
N SER A 143 18.86 -6.15 17.03
CA SER A 143 19.85 -6.86 17.85
C SER A 143 19.72 -6.60 19.36
N MET A 144 18.79 -5.76 19.84
CA MET A 144 18.50 -5.64 21.27
C MET A 144 17.99 -6.97 21.89
N ALA A 145 17.72 -7.99 21.07
CA ALA A 145 17.57 -9.37 21.51
C ALA A 145 18.78 -9.94 22.27
N THR A 146 20.00 -9.38 22.10
CA THR A 146 21.18 -9.77 22.93
C THR A 146 21.15 -9.18 24.34
N GLY A 147 20.27 -8.21 24.61
CA GLY A 147 20.11 -7.57 25.91
C GLY A 147 19.20 -8.33 26.89
N TYR A 148 18.48 -9.36 26.44
CA TYR A 148 17.62 -10.17 27.30
C TYR A 148 18.44 -11.23 28.03
N ARG A 149 18.22 -11.35 29.34
CA ARG A 149 18.86 -12.41 30.12
C ARG A 149 18.35 -13.77 29.62
N PRO A 150 19.18 -14.83 29.58
CA PRO A 150 18.72 -16.17 29.19
C PRO A 150 17.47 -16.65 29.97
N SER A 151 17.35 -16.25 31.24
CA SER A 151 16.17 -16.50 32.07
C SER A 151 14.90 -15.79 31.58
N GLU A 152 15.02 -14.57 31.06
CA GLU A 152 13.92 -13.79 30.51
C GLU A 152 13.45 -14.39 29.18
N LEU A 153 14.38 -14.81 28.32
CA LEU A 153 14.05 -15.50 27.07
C LEU A 153 13.37 -16.85 27.30
N LEU A 154 13.81 -17.62 28.29
CA LEU A 154 13.15 -18.87 28.69
C LEU A 154 11.73 -18.61 29.23
N THR A 155 11.57 -17.54 30.01
CA THR A 155 10.24 -17.13 30.52
C THR A 155 9.33 -16.69 29.37
N ALA A 156 9.83 -15.87 28.45
CA ALA A 156 9.09 -15.45 27.27
C ALA A 156 8.68 -16.64 26.39
N ARG A 157 9.58 -17.63 26.19
CA ARG A 157 9.25 -18.89 25.50
C ARG A 157 8.19 -19.72 26.21
N ALA A 158 8.12 -19.67 27.54
CA ALA A 158 7.10 -20.38 28.29
C ALA A 158 5.73 -19.68 28.26
N MET A 159 5.71 -18.35 28.07
CA MET A 159 4.49 -17.54 28.06
C MET A 159 3.88 -17.39 26.66
N LEU A 160 4.71 -17.38 25.61
CA LEU A 160 4.25 -17.24 24.22
C LEU A 160 3.78 -18.59 23.64
N PRO A 161 2.88 -18.56 22.64
CA PRO A 161 2.53 -19.76 21.89
C PRO A 161 3.76 -20.44 21.28
N PRO A 162 3.69 -21.77 21.08
CA PRO A 162 4.83 -22.52 20.53
C PRO A 162 5.17 -22.04 19.12
N THR A 163 6.46 -21.80 18.89
CA THR A 163 7.01 -21.40 17.59
C THR A 163 7.85 -22.53 17.00
N HIS A 164 7.87 -22.65 15.67
CA HIS A 164 8.60 -23.69 14.95
C HIS A 164 10.10 -23.41 14.83
N SER A 165 10.52 -22.15 14.96
CA SER A 165 11.95 -21.79 14.92
C SER A 165 12.32 -20.64 15.84
N SER A 166 13.63 -20.49 16.09
CA SER A 166 14.16 -19.37 16.88
C SER A 166 13.95 -18.02 16.18
N VAL A 167 13.90 -18.00 14.85
CA VAL A 167 13.59 -16.79 14.06
C VAL A 167 12.14 -16.40 14.27
N GLU A 168 11.21 -17.35 14.17
CA GLU A 168 9.78 -17.11 14.40
C GLU A 168 9.53 -16.61 15.83
N PHE A 169 10.26 -17.16 16.82
CA PHE A 169 10.23 -16.66 18.19
C PHE A 169 10.70 -15.21 18.31
N GLU A 170 11.85 -14.87 17.71
CA GLU A 170 12.39 -13.50 17.72
C GLU A 170 11.43 -12.51 17.05
N LEU A 171 10.85 -12.89 15.90
CA LEU A 171 9.82 -12.10 15.21
C LEU A 171 8.57 -11.89 16.07
N THR A 172 8.08 -12.95 16.71
CA THR A 172 6.89 -12.89 17.58
C THR A 172 7.12 -11.98 18.78
N LEU A 173 8.32 -12.05 19.36
CA LEU A 173 8.68 -11.27 20.55
C LEU A 173 8.87 -9.79 20.23
N LEU A 174 9.50 -9.46 19.09
CA LEU A 174 9.90 -8.09 18.75
C LEU A 174 8.86 -7.33 17.91
N HIS A 175 8.07 -8.04 17.11
CA HIS A 175 7.20 -7.45 16.09
C HIS A 175 5.76 -7.96 16.19
N GLU A 176 5.18 -7.92 17.40
CA GLU A 176 3.86 -8.47 17.76
C GLU A 176 2.70 -8.04 16.82
N ILE A 177 2.75 -6.82 16.26
CA ILE A 177 1.69 -6.31 15.37
C ILE A 177 1.59 -7.15 14.09
N VAL A 178 2.73 -7.52 13.51
CA VAL A 178 2.81 -8.24 12.23
C VAL A 178 3.12 -9.73 12.40
N TYR A 179 3.69 -10.14 13.53
CA TYR A 179 3.90 -11.55 13.90
C TYR A 179 3.22 -11.85 15.24
N PRO A 180 1.88 -11.83 15.32
CA PRO A 180 1.19 -12.21 16.54
C PRO A 180 1.44 -13.71 16.84
N GLY A 181 1.49 -14.04 18.14
CA GLY A 181 1.65 -15.41 18.59
C GLY A 181 0.50 -16.32 18.11
N LEU A 182 0.84 -17.44 17.47
CA LEU A 182 -0.13 -18.35 16.86
C LEU A 182 -0.44 -19.52 17.80
N LEU A 183 -1.66 -19.56 18.35
CA LEU A 183 -2.15 -20.74 19.07
C LEU A 183 -2.29 -21.94 18.13
N PRO A 184 -1.85 -23.16 18.48
CA PRO A 184 -1.98 -24.33 17.61
C PRO A 184 -3.40 -24.53 17.07
N LEU A 185 -3.52 -24.80 15.77
CA LEU A 185 -4.79 -25.09 15.11
C LEU A 185 -4.85 -26.58 14.79
N ASP A 186 -5.80 -27.29 15.39
CA ASP A 186 -6.03 -28.71 15.11
C ASP A 186 -6.90 -28.88 13.86
N ILE A 187 -6.26 -28.81 12.70
CA ILE A 187 -6.92 -28.94 11.40
C ILE A 187 -7.61 -30.30 11.20
N GLY A 188 -7.19 -31.35 11.92
CA GLY A 188 -7.79 -32.68 11.84
C GLY A 188 -9.21 -32.76 12.39
N ASN A 189 -9.54 -31.86 13.33
CA ASN A 189 -10.84 -31.81 13.99
C ASN A 189 -11.79 -30.76 13.39
N ILE A 190 -11.38 -30.07 12.31
CA ILE A 190 -12.18 -29.04 11.66
C ILE A 190 -12.96 -29.65 10.49
N ASP A 191 -14.29 -29.65 10.60
CA ASP A 191 -15.17 -29.95 9.46
C ASP A 191 -15.18 -28.76 8.48
N ILE A 192 -14.29 -28.86 7.48
CA ILE A 192 -14.12 -27.84 6.45
C ILE A 192 -15.39 -27.66 5.61
N ASP A 193 -16.12 -28.73 5.29
CA ASP A 193 -17.31 -28.65 4.46
C ASP A 193 -18.46 -27.96 5.22
N HIS A 194 -18.58 -28.21 6.52
CA HIS A 194 -19.50 -27.46 7.37
C HIS A 194 -19.12 -25.99 7.42
N MET A 195 -17.84 -25.67 7.63
CA MET A 195 -17.36 -24.29 7.69
C MET A 195 -17.61 -23.51 6.39
N LEU A 196 -17.36 -24.11 5.23
CA LEU A 196 -17.57 -23.47 3.93
C LEU A 196 -19.05 -23.32 3.54
N ARG A 197 -19.92 -24.19 4.08
CA ARG A 197 -21.37 -24.15 3.87
C ARG A 197 -22.11 -23.26 4.87
N ALA A 198 -21.62 -23.16 6.11
CA ALA A 198 -22.25 -22.39 7.16
C ALA A 198 -22.29 -20.90 6.79
N ALA A 199 -23.43 -20.25 7.04
CA ALA A 199 -23.46 -18.80 7.11
C ALA A 199 -22.66 -18.38 8.36
N PRO A 200 -21.68 -17.47 8.25
CA PRO A 200 -20.87 -17.09 9.40
C PRO A 200 -21.74 -16.52 10.51
N ARG A 201 -21.32 -16.71 11.75
CA ARG A 201 -22.04 -16.21 12.93
C ARG A 201 -22.16 -14.68 12.81
N THR A 202 -23.39 -14.18 12.79
CA THR A 202 -23.67 -12.74 12.73
C THR A 202 -23.07 -12.03 13.96
N THR A 203 -22.11 -11.15 13.72
CA THR A 203 -21.53 -10.21 14.70
C THR A 203 -22.53 -9.14 15.18
N HIS A 204 -23.73 -9.09 14.60
CA HIS A 204 -24.80 -8.15 14.99
C HIS A 204 -25.29 -8.28 16.45
N GLN A 205 -24.89 -9.31 17.20
CA GLN A 205 -25.25 -9.44 18.63
C GLN A 205 -24.23 -8.84 19.61
N LEU A 206 -23.08 -8.34 19.15
CA LEU A 206 -22.04 -7.74 20.02
C LEU A 206 -22.04 -6.21 20.05
N MET A 207 -22.96 -5.55 19.34
CA MET A 207 -23.11 -4.08 19.35
C MET A 207 -24.41 -3.60 20.02
N SER A 208 -24.93 -4.33 21.01
CA SER A 208 -25.87 -3.73 21.97
C SER A 208 -25.07 -3.19 23.16
N PRO A 209 -25.33 -1.96 23.65
CA PRO A 209 -24.78 -1.52 24.92
C PRO A 209 -25.25 -2.50 26.00
N ALA A 210 -24.32 -2.96 26.83
CA ALA A 210 -24.66 -3.74 28.02
C ALA A 210 -25.60 -2.90 28.90
N ASP A 211 -26.86 -3.29 28.99
CA ASP A 211 -27.77 -2.79 30.00
C ASP A 211 -27.44 -3.53 31.30
N ASP A 212 -26.84 -2.80 32.23
CA ASP A 212 -26.54 -3.27 33.58
C ASP A 212 -27.86 -3.28 34.38
N GLY A 213 -28.39 -4.47 34.63
CA GLY A 213 -29.67 -4.61 35.31
C GLY A 213 -30.01 -6.06 35.60
N GLY A 214 -29.39 -6.62 36.64
CA GLY A 214 -29.59 -8.00 37.05
C GLY A 214 -31.05 -8.38 37.33
N LYS A 215 -31.43 -9.57 36.87
CA LYS A 215 -32.20 -10.57 37.63
C LYS A 215 -32.17 -11.92 36.91
N ARG A 216 -31.54 -12.87 37.57
CA ARG A 216 -31.46 -14.29 37.23
C ARG A 216 -32.86 -14.91 37.34
N LEU A 217 -33.42 -15.39 36.23
CA LEU A 217 -34.52 -16.34 36.22
C LEU A 217 -34.23 -17.44 35.18
N GLN A 218 -34.52 -18.68 35.59
CA GLN A 218 -34.14 -19.92 34.91
C GLN A 218 -34.85 -20.12 33.54
N PRO A 219 -34.29 -20.92 32.61
CA PRO A 219 -34.92 -21.18 31.33
C PRO A 219 -36.01 -22.25 31.44
N GLY A 220 -37.25 -21.88 31.11
CA GLY A 220 -38.31 -22.81 30.70
C GLY A 220 -38.28 -23.02 29.18
N PRO A 221 -38.71 -24.19 28.67
CA PRO A 221 -38.69 -24.46 27.23
C PRO A 221 -39.90 -23.78 26.59
N THR A 222 -39.66 -22.70 25.85
CA THR A 222 -40.72 -22.07 25.03
C THR A 222 -40.24 -21.99 23.59
N THR A 223 -40.86 -22.84 22.77
CA THR A 223 -40.82 -22.84 21.31
C THR A 223 -41.23 -21.45 20.79
N PRO A 224 -40.45 -20.80 19.90
CA PRO A 224 -40.82 -19.49 19.38
C PRO A 224 -41.99 -19.60 18.40
N SER A 225 -43.05 -18.84 18.66
CA SER A 225 -44.23 -18.68 17.80
C SER A 225 -43.99 -17.56 16.76
N PRO A 226 -44.48 -17.67 15.52
CA PRO A 226 -44.12 -16.79 14.41
C PRO A 226 -44.88 -15.44 14.39
N ARG A 227 -44.93 -14.70 15.51
CA ARG A 227 -45.69 -13.44 15.60
C ARG A 227 -44.95 -12.20 16.11
N ASP A 228 -43.65 -12.26 16.38
CA ASP A 228 -42.88 -11.10 16.88
C ASP A 228 -42.15 -10.28 15.78
N GLN A 229 -42.63 -10.28 14.53
CA GLN A 229 -42.03 -9.49 13.43
C GLN A 229 -42.86 -8.26 13.02
N LEU A 230 -43.37 -7.49 13.98
CA LEU A 230 -44.09 -6.23 13.72
C LEU A 230 -43.44 -5.02 14.42
N GLY A 231 -42.11 -4.94 14.39
CA GLY A 231 -41.41 -3.67 14.55
C GLY A 231 -41.33 -2.93 13.20
N PRO A 232 -41.30 -1.58 13.18
CA PRO A 232 -41.01 -0.86 11.94
C PRO A 232 -39.68 -1.33 11.36
N PRO A 233 -39.53 -1.42 10.01
CA PRO A 233 -38.27 -1.84 9.41
C PRO A 233 -37.15 -0.93 9.92
N VAL A 234 -36.13 -1.54 10.52
CA VAL A 234 -34.93 -0.84 11.00
C VAL A 234 -34.32 -0.13 9.80
N ALA A 235 -34.20 1.20 9.88
CA ALA A 235 -33.62 1.98 8.80
C ALA A 235 -32.21 1.46 8.48
N PRO A 236 -31.80 1.41 7.19
CA PRO A 236 -30.47 0.97 6.82
C PRO A 236 -29.42 1.81 7.55
N ARG A 237 -28.48 1.16 8.23
CA ARG A 237 -27.34 1.83 8.85
C ARG A 237 -26.27 2.00 7.79
N TYR A 238 -25.99 3.25 7.40
CA TYR A 238 -24.89 3.59 6.49
C TYR A 238 -23.64 3.94 7.30
N CYS A 239 -22.47 3.75 6.69
CA CYS A 239 -21.18 4.15 7.26
C CYS A 239 -21.02 5.67 7.38
N ASP A 240 -21.78 6.42 6.57
CA ASP A 240 -21.86 7.88 6.57
C ASP A 240 -23.33 8.31 6.45
N ASP A 241 -23.84 9.05 7.43
CA ASP A 241 -25.24 9.46 7.48
C ASP A 241 -25.66 10.37 6.32
N ARG A 242 -24.73 11.07 5.65
CA ARG A 242 -25.05 11.91 4.49
C ARG A 242 -25.62 11.11 3.33
N LEU A 243 -25.29 9.81 3.24
CA LEU A 243 -25.82 8.92 2.19
C LEU A 243 -27.35 8.78 2.24
N ARG A 244 -28.00 9.10 3.38
CA ARG A 244 -29.47 9.17 3.47
C ARG A 244 -30.09 10.23 2.56
N CYS A 245 -29.31 11.24 2.19
CA CYS A 245 -29.73 12.36 1.36
C CYS A 245 -29.31 12.20 -0.11
N LEU A 246 -28.87 11.00 -0.52
CA LEU A 246 -28.44 10.73 -1.88
C LEU A 246 -29.57 10.97 -2.89
N ARG A 247 -29.22 11.56 -4.04
CA ARG A 247 -30.10 11.84 -5.17
C ARG A 247 -29.37 11.53 -6.48
N LEU A 248 -29.49 10.30 -6.97
CA LEU A 248 -28.73 9.82 -8.14
C LEU A 248 -29.30 10.22 -9.49
N ASP A 249 -30.57 10.61 -9.55
CA ASP A 249 -31.22 11.13 -10.75
C ASP A 249 -30.51 12.36 -11.35
N TYR A 250 -29.75 13.09 -10.53
CA TYR A 250 -28.88 14.17 -10.98
C TYR A 250 -27.63 13.70 -11.74
N TRP A 251 -27.08 12.55 -11.36
CA TRP A 251 -25.74 12.09 -11.77
C TRP A 251 -25.76 11.10 -12.93
N THR A 252 -26.83 10.31 -13.06
CA THR A 252 -26.94 9.21 -14.01
C THR A 252 -28.36 9.05 -14.51
N THR A 253 -28.50 8.45 -15.69
CA THR A 253 -29.81 8.06 -16.25
C THR A 253 -30.20 6.62 -15.91
N ILE A 254 -29.31 5.86 -15.26
CA ILE A 254 -29.55 4.48 -14.89
C ILE A 254 -30.60 4.43 -13.76
N PRO A 255 -31.69 3.65 -13.90
CA PRO A 255 -32.81 3.64 -12.96
C PRO A 255 -32.50 2.80 -11.71
N ILE A 256 -31.62 3.31 -10.86
CA ILE A 256 -31.30 2.76 -9.54
C ILE A 256 -31.97 3.60 -8.44
N SER A 257 -32.51 2.97 -7.41
CA SER A 257 -33.08 3.73 -6.28
C SER A 257 -31.97 4.33 -5.42
N ASP A 258 -32.21 5.54 -4.88
CA ASP A 258 -31.24 6.21 -3.99
C ASP A 258 -30.88 5.34 -2.79
N SER A 259 -31.86 4.64 -2.20
CA SER A 259 -31.64 3.75 -1.04
C SER A 259 -30.73 2.56 -1.37
N PHE A 260 -30.88 1.97 -2.55
CA PHE A 260 -30.05 0.86 -3.01
C PHE A 260 -28.63 1.34 -3.28
N ALA A 261 -28.50 2.47 -3.97
CA ALA A 261 -27.20 3.08 -4.24
C ALA A 261 -26.48 3.47 -2.96
N ALA A 262 -27.17 4.05 -1.98
CA ALA A 262 -26.61 4.39 -0.67
C ALA A 262 -26.06 3.15 0.05
N SER A 263 -26.80 2.02 0.04
CA SER A 263 -26.33 0.76 0.62
C SER A 263 -25.08 0.21 -0.10
N ALA A 264 -25.07 0.26 -1.44
CA ALA A 264 -23.91 -0.17 -2.23
C ALA A 264 -22.67 0.71 -1.97
N HIS A 265 -22.84 2.03 -1.90
CA HIS A 265 -21.77 2.96 -1.54
C HIS A 265 -21.24 2.68 -0.13
N SER A 266 -22.12 2.49 0.85
CA SER A 266 -21.72 2.19 2.23
C SER A 266 -20.83 0.94 2.29
N LEU A 267 -21.27 -0.15 1.66
CA LEU A 267 -20.49 -1.39 1.63
C LEU A 267 -19.11 -1.16 1.01
N TYR A 268 -19.04 -0.50 -0.16
CA TYR A 268 -17.76 -0.20 -0.81
C TYR A 268 -16.83 0.66 0.05
N LEU A 269 -17.39 1.67 0.72
CA LEU A 269 -16.64 2.57 1.60
C LEU A 269 -16.08 1.85 2.82
N GLU A 270 -16.79 0.85 3.35
CA GLU A 270 -16.35 0.07 4.51
C GLU A 270 -15.35 -1.04 4.15
N THR A 271 -15.41 -1.59 2.93
CA THR A 271 -14.60 -2.76 2.54
C THR A 271 -13.41 -2.43 1.66
N GLU A 272 -13.62 -1.77 0.52
CA GLU A 272 -12.58 -1.57 -0.50
C GLU A 272 -11.88 -0.21 -0.36
N HIS A 273 -12.64 0.84 -0.03
CA HIS A 273 -12.09 2.19 0.08
C HIS A 273 -10.95 2.33 1.11
N PRO A 274 -10.93 1.64 2.27
CA PRO A 274 -9.80 1.68 3.22
C PRO A 274 -8.49 1.14 2.63
N LEU A 275 -8.57 0.30 1.58
CA LEU A 275 -7.43 -0.29 0.89
C LEU A 275 -6.98 0.56 -0.31
N LEU A 276 -7.95 1.15 -1.02
CA LEU A 276 -7.73 1.82 -2.32
C LEU A 276 -7.58 3.36 -2.20
N CYS A 277 -8.50 4.00 -1.47
CA CYS A 277 -8.51 5.43 -1.16
C CYS A 277 -8.25 6.36 -2.39
N PHE A 278 -8.81 6.05 -3.56
CA PHE A 278 -8.60 6.84 -4.79
C PHE A 278 -9.09 8.29 -4.71
N PHE A 279 -9.93 8.60 -3.73
CA PHE A 279 -10.50 9.91 -3.50
C PHE A 279 -10.71 10.14 -2.00
N ASP A 280 -10.89 11.40 -1.60
CA ASP A 280 -11.27 11.72 -0.22
C ASP A 280 -12.78 11.50 -0.04
N ALA A 281 -13.16 10.51 0.76
CA ALA A 281 -14.57 10.16 0.97
C ALA A 281 -15.40 11.35 1.47
N ASN A 282 -14.84 12.21 2.33
CA ASN A 282 -15.58 13.34 2.88
C ASN A 282 -15.89 14.40 1.82
N LEU A 283 -14.93 14.67 0.93
CA LEU A 283 -15.11 15.61 -0.18
C LEU A 283 -16.09 15.05 -1.22
N VAL A 284 -15.88 13.80 -1.64
CA VAL A 284 -16.70 13.18 -2.69
C VAL A 284 -18.14 12.96 -2.23
N ILE A 285 -18.38 12.42 -1.02
CA ILE A 285 -19.75 12.24 -0.49
C ILE A 285 -20.43 13.59 -0.30
N GLY A 286 -19.67 14.59 0.17
CA GLY A 286 -20.16 15.95 0.30
C GLY A 286 -20.71 16.48 -1.03
N ASP A 287 -19.94 16.35 -2.10
CA ASP A 287 -20.34 16.83 -3.42
C ASP A 287 -21.40 15.97 -4.10
N LEU A 288 -21.34 14.65 -3.92
CA LEU A 288 -22.34 13.70 -4.40
C LEU A 288 -23.74 14.06 -3.89
N VAL A 289 -23.86 14.33 -2.58
CA VAL A 289 -25.13 14.65 -1.91
C VAL A 289 -25.59 16.08 -2.20
N HIS A 290 -24.67 17.04 -2.25
CA HIS A 290 -25.00 18.45 -2.55
C HIS A 290 -25.04 18.77 -4.05
N GLN A 291 -24.86 17.77 -4.92
CA GLN A 291 -24.92 17.90 -6.38
C GLN A 291 -23.93 18.95 -6.93
N ARG A 292 -22.69 18.92 -6.44
CA ARG A 292 -21.61 19.82 -6.84
C ARG A 292 -20.53 19.07 -7.61
N HIS A 293 -19.87 19.76 -8.54
CA HIS A 293 -18.84 19.20 -9.40
C HIS A 293 -17.41 19.55 -8.98
N ASP A 294 -17.20 19.95 -7.71
CA ASP A 294 -15.87 20.36 -7.27
C ASP A 294 -14.95 19.14 -7.12
N PHE A 295 -15.41 18.07 -6.49
CA PHE A 295 -14.68 16.83 -6.19
C PHE A 295 -15.39 15.57 -6.68
N CYS A 296 -16.62 15.70 -7.17
CA CYS A 296 -17.42 14.60 -7.72
C CYS A 296 -17.77 14.89 -9.18
N THR A 297 -17.75 13.87 -10.04
CA THR A 297 -18.13 14.00 -11.46
C THR A 297 -19.05 12.85 -11.87
N PRO A 298 -19.87 13.00 -12.93
CA PRO A 298 -20.69 11.87 -13.42
C PRO A 298 -19.85 10.63 -13.76
N PHE A 299 -18.63 10.83 -14.28
CA PHE A 299 -17.72 9.72 -14.55
C PHE A 299 -17.28 9.02 -13.26
N LEU A 300 -16.89 9.77 -12.23
CA LEU A 300 -16.53 9.19 -10.93
C LEU A 300 -17.71 8.46 -10.30
N VAL A 301 -18.92 9.03 -10.32
CA VAL A 301 -20.13 8.39 -9.80
C VAL A 301 -20.42 7.07 -10.53
N SER A 302 -20.36 7.07 -11.86
CA SER A 302 -20.59 5.87 -12.67
C SER A 302 -19.54 4.80 -12.42
N ALA A 303 -18.26 5.17 -12.34
CA ALA A 303 -17.17 4.25 -12.05
C ALA A 303 -17.26 3.68 -10.62
N LEU A 304 -17.64 4.51 -9.64
CA LEU A 304 -17.84 4.09 -8.26
C LEU A 304 -19.02 3.12 -8.15
N LEU A 305 -20.17 3.44 -8.74
CA LEU A 305 -21.34 2.59 -8.74
C LEU A 305 -21.14 1.28 -9.51
N TYR A 306 -20.33 1.29 -10.57
CA TYR A 306 -19.89 0.05 -11.22
C TYR A 306 -19.26 -0.89 -10.20
N THR A 307 -18.21 -0.46 -9.49
CA THR A 307 -17.55 -1.29 -8.48
C THR A 307 -18.39 -1.59 -7.25
N ALA A 308 -19.17 -0.61 -6.76
CA ALA A 308 -20.00 -0.76 -5.58
C ALA A 308 -21.11 -1.80 -5.81
N CYS A 309 -21.74 -1.78 -6.99
CA CYS A 309 -22.74 -2.79 -7.36
C CYS A 309 -22.13 -4.18 -7.55
N GLN A 310 -20.89 -4.29 -8.05
CA GLN A 310 -20.18 -5.58 -8.06
C GLN A 310 -19.98 -6.12 -6.64
N CYS A 311 -19.52 -5.28 -5.71
CA CYS A 311 -19.36 -5.67 -4.30
C CYS A 311 -20.71 -6.11 -3.70
N TYR A 312 -21.75 -5.31 -3.96
CA TYR A 312 -23.10 -5.53 -3.44
C TYR A 312 -23.82 -6.75 -4.05
N THR A 313 -23.29 -7.35 -5.12
CA THR A 313 -23.81 -8.60 -5.72
C THR A 313 -23.78 -9.78 -4.74
N SER A 314 -22.91 -9.73 -3.72
CA SER A 314 -22.90 -10.71 -2.61
C SER A 314 -24.09 -10.57 -1.64
N VAL A 315 -24.72 -9.40 -1.60
CA VAL A 315 -25.85 -9.06 -0.74
C VAL A 315 -27.16 -9.19 -1.53
N ASP A 316 -27.19 -8.61 -2.73
CA ASP A 316 -28.31 -8.69 -3.67
C ASP A 316 -27.77 -8.99 -5.08
N ILE A 317 -28.04 -10.20 -5.57
CA ILE A 317 -27.60 -10.67 -6.88
C ILE A 317 -28.05 -9.74 -8.03
N ASN A 318 -29.15 -9.01 -7.87
CA ASN A 318 -29.66 -8.09 -8.89
C ASN A 318 -28.72 -6.89 -9.13
N ALA A 319 -27.83 -6.60 -8.18
CA ALA A 319 -26.82 -5.54 -8.30
C ALA A 319 -25.92 -5.73 -9.54
N ILE A 320 -25.73 -6.96 -10.01
CA ILE A 320 -24.91 -7.24 -11.20
C ILE A 320 -25.43 -6.53 -12.45
N SER A 321 -26.76 -6.40 -12.58
CA SER A 321 -27.39 -5.71 -13.71
C SER A 321 -27.06 -4.21 -13.72
N TYR A 322 -27.09 -3.57 -12.54
CA TYR A 322 -26.67 -2.19 -12.36
C TYR A 322 -25.18 -2.02 -12.62
N SER A 323 -24.35 -2.92 -12.10
CA SER A 323 -22.90 -2.92 -12.39
C SER A 323 -22.62 -2.88 -13.90
N ASN A 324 -23.27 -3.74 -14.68
CA ASN A 324 -23.08 -3.80 -16.13
C ASN A 324 -23.57 -2.52 -16.85
N ALA A 325 -24.67 -1.93 -16.37
CA ALA A 325 -25.15 -0.65 -16.88
C ALA A 325 -24.15 0.49 -16.58
N PHE A 326 -23.62 0.55 -15.35
CA PHE A 326 -22.63 1.55 -14.95
C PHE A 326 -21.28 1.38 -15.65
N PHE A 327 -20.85 0.14 -15.92
CA PHE A 327 -19.69 -0.13 -16.77
C PHE A 327 -19.87 0.51 -18.17
N SER A 328 -21.05 0.33 -18.76
CA SER A 328 -21.37 0.88 -20.09
C SER A 328 -21.43 2.42 -20.08
N GLU A 329 -22.01 3.02 -19.04
CA GLU A 329 -22.07 4.48 -18.88
C GLU A 329 -20.67 5.07 -18.61
N ALA A 330 -19.92 4.50 -17.66
CA ALA A 330 -18.55 4.92 -17.34
C ALA A 330 -17.62 4.81 -18.55
N THR A 331 -17.76 3.78 -19.39
CA THR A 331 -17.00 3.65 -20.64
C THR A 331 -17.26 4.82 -21.61
N LYS A 332 -18.51 5.29 -21.71
CA LYS A 332 -18.86 6.46 -22.55
C LYS A 332 -18.28 7.74 -21.96
N LEU A 333 -18.42 7.93 -20.65
CA LEU A 333 -17.91 9.11 -19.94
C LEU A 333 -16.38 9.20 -19.98
N LYS A 334 -15.67 8.08 -19.79
CA LYS A 334 -14.22 8.00 -19.94
C LYS A 334 -13.75 8.51 -21.31
N ARG A 335 -14.48 8.17 -22.39
CA ARG A 335 -14.16 8.63 -23.75
C ARG A 335 -14.38 10.14 -23.89
N ALA A 336 -15.43 10.68 -23.29
CA ALA A 336 -15.73 12.10 -23.30
C ALA A 336 -14.69 12.92 -22.51
N GLU A 337 -14.18 12.38 -21.40
CA GLU A 337 -13.23 13.08 -20.51
C GLU A 337 -11.74 12.79 -20.81
N ARG A 338 -11.43 12.18 -21.96
CA ARG A 338 -10.06 11.73 -22.31
C ARG A 338 -9.00 12.84 -22.20
N SER A 339 -9.35 14.08 -22.57
CA SER A 339 -8.45 15.24 -22.52
C SER A 339 -8.37 15.92 -21.15
N SER A 340 -9.28 15.61 -20.23
CA SER A 340 -9.30 16.21 -18.90
C SER A 340 -8.12 15.72 -18.06
N ASN A 341 -7.36 16.65 -17.47
CA ASN A 341 -6.18 16.34 -16.66
C ASN A 341 -6.33 16.98 -15.27
N ASN A 342 -7.19 16.37 -14.45
CA ASN A 342 -7.45 16.81 -13.08
C ASN A 342 -7.56 15.59 -12.13
N PRO A 343 -7.42 15.80 -10.81
CA PRO A 343 -7.44 14.71 -9.83
C PRO A 343 -8.73 13.87 -9.84
N ALA A 344 -9.91 14.49 -9.91
CA ALA A 344 -11.19 13.77 -9.95
C ALA A 344 -11.33 12.84 -11.17
N ASN A 345 -10.90 13.28 -12.36
CA ASN A 345 -10.87 12.41 -13.55
C ASN A 345 -9.90 11.24 -13.38
N LEU A 346 -8.72 11.48 -12.80
CA LEU A 346 -7.75 10.43 -12.52
C LEU A 346 -8.30 9.42 -11.50
N ALA A 347 -9.05 9.89 -10.49
CA ALA A 347 -9.76 9.04 -9.53
C ALA A 347 -10.83 8.19 -10.21
N ALA A 348 -11.63 8.78 -11.11
CA ALA A 348 -12.61 8.05 -11.89
C ALA A 348 -11.96 6.98 -12.80
N MET A 349 -10.84 7.31 -13.45
CA MET A 349 -10.06 6.35 -14.24
C MET A 349 -9.52 5.19 -13.41
N MET A 350 -9.00 5.47 -12.20
CA MET A 350 -8.53 4.43 -11.29
C MET A 350 -9.68 3.55 -10.81
N GLN A 351 -10.78 4.14 -10.38
CA GLN A 351 -11.99 3.43 -9.96
C GLN A 351 -12.53 2.52 -11.07
N PHE A 352 -12.60 3.05 -12.29
CA PHE A 352 -13.04 2.31 -13.47
C PHE A 352 -12.10 1.13 -13.78
N GLY A 353 -10.79 1.38 -13.79
CA GLY A 353 -9.78 0.34 -14.02
C GLY A 353 -9.85 -0.78 -12.98
N PHE A 354 -10.06 -0.43 -11.71
CA PHE A 354 -10.25 -1.40 -10.64
C PHE A 354 -11.46 -2.32 -10.89
N GLY A 355 -12.62 -1.77 -11.27
CA GLY A 355 -13.79 -2.58 -11.64
C GLY A 355 -13.56 -3.49 -12.85
N CYS A 356 -12.80 -3.00 -13.84
CA CYS A 356 -12.41 -3.78 -15.02
C CYS A 356 -11.52 -4.98 -14.64
N THR A 357 -10.58 -4.79 -13.70
CA THR A 357 -9.74 -5.88 -13.18
C THR A 357 -10.58 -7.00 -12.58
N MET A 358 -11.60 -6.64 -11.81
CA MET A 358 -12.49 -7.64 -11.18
C MET A 358 -13.40 -8.35 -12.19
N SER A 359 -13.68 -7.72 -13.33
CA SER A 359 -14.49 -8.29 -14.42
C SER A 359 -13.69 -9.14 -15.40
N GLY A 360 -12.35 -9.11 -15.32
CA GLY A 360 -11.48 -9.80 -16.29
C GLY A 360 -11.38 -9.10 -17.64
N GLU A 361 -11.63 -7.78 -17.69
CA GLU A 361 -11.51 -6.94 -18.90
C GLU A 361 -10.05 -6.50 -19.10
N GLU A 362 -9.15 -7.48 -19.27
CA GLU A 362 -7.71 -7.29 -19.09
C GLU A 362 -7.07 -6.28 -20.06
N ASP A 363 -7.39 -6.34 -21.36
CA ASP A 363 -6.87 -5.37 -22.34
C ASP A 363 -7.25 -3.94 -21.96
N LEU A 364 -8.48 -3.74 -21.52
CA LEU A 364 -8.99 -2.44 -21.07
C LEU A 364 -8.29 -1.97 -19.79
N VAL A 365 -7.96 -2.88 -18.88
CA VAL A 365 -7.18 -2.59 -17.66
C VAL A 365 -5.78 -2.09 -18.03
N PHE A 366 -5.06 -2.83 -18.86
CA PHE A 366 -3.69 -2.46 -19.27
C PHE A 366 -3.66 -1.11 -19.99
N GLU A 367 -4.57 -0.87 -20.93
CA GLU A 367 -4.70 0.42 -21.60
C GLU A 367 -5.02 1.55 -20.61
N ASN A 368 -5.96 1.31 -19.70
CA ASN A 368 -6.38 2.29 -18.70
C ASN A 368 -5.24 2.66 -17.74
N PHE A 369 -4.55 1.68 -17.17
CA PHE A 369 -3.47 1.92 -16.22
C PHE A 369 -2.24 2.56 -16.88
N LYS A 370 -1.97 2.25 -18.15
CA LYS A 370 -0.97 2.99 -18.93
C LYS A 370 -1.33 4.47 -19.06
N ASP A 371 -2.60 4.78 -19.34
CA ASP A 371 -3.08 6.16 -19.43
C ASP A 371 -3.06 6.87 -18.07
N VAL A 372 -3.43 6.19 -16.98
CA VAL A 372 -3.31 6.71 -15.60
C VAL A 372 -1.87 7.06 -15.28
N ARG A 373 -0.92 6.13 -15.48
CA ARG A 373 0.51 6.37 -15.20
C ARG A 373 1.03 7.59 -15.97
N ARG A 374 0.64 7.75 -17.24
CA ARG A 374 0.99 8.92 -18.05
C ARG A 374 0.42 10.21 -17.46
N LYS A 375 -0.89 10.26 -17.18
CA LYS A 375 -1.54 11.47 -16.63
C LYS A 375 -1.00 11.83 -15.25
N ALA A 376 -0.77 10.85 -14.37
CA ALA A 376 -0.17 11.08 -13.07
C ALA A 376 1.23 11.71 -13.16
N ALA A 377 2.04 11.26 -14.12
CA ALA A 377 3.35 11.85 -14.41
C ALA A 377 3.22 13.29 -14.94
N GLU A 378 2.31 13.54 -15.89
CA GLU A 378 2.03 14.90 -16.41
C GLU A 378 1.58 15.86 -15.29
N MET A 379 0.79 15.36 -14.34
CA MET A 379 0.32 16.10 -13.17
C MET A 379 1.35 16.17 -12.04
N SER A 380 2.53 15.56 -12.20
CA SER A 380 3.58 15.50 -11.16
C SER A 380 3.13 14.86 -9.84
N LEU A 381 2.17 13.94 -9.90
CA LEU A 381 1.64 13.24 -8.73
C LEU A 381 2.54 12.09 -8.28
N PHE A 382 3.04 11.28 -9.22
CA PHE A 382 4.01 10.21 -8.99
C PHE A 382 4.65 9.76 -10.32
N GLY A 383 5.65 8.88 -10.26
CA GLY A 383 6.33 8.31 -11.43
C GLY A 383 7.36 9.23 -12.09
N VAL A 384 7.49 10.47 -11.60
CA VAL A 384 8.47 11.47 -12.06
C VAL A 384 9.10 12.18 -10.87
N GLN A 385 10.34 12.64 -11.04
CA GLN A 385 11.00 13.47 -10.04
C GLN A 385 10.33 14.86 -10.01
N VAL A 386 9.81 15.25 -8.85
CA VAL A 386 9.13 16.53 -8.65
C VAL A 386 10.16 17.63 -8.40
N THR A 387 10.10 18.71 -9.16
CA THR A 387 10.94 19.90 -8.99
C THR A 387 10.49 20.76 -7.80
N ALA A 388 11.38 21.60 -7.27
CA ALA A 388 11.04 22.54 -6.21
C ALA A 388 9.85 23.45 -6.57
N LYS A 389 9.76 23.89 -7.83
CA LYS A 389 8.65 24.71 -8.34
C LYS A 389 7.31 23.96 -8.33
N GLN A 390 7.29 22.70 -8.74
CA GLN A 390 6.08 21.87 -8.70
C GLN A 390 5.63 21.63 -7.25
N LEU A 391 6.58 21.42 -6.34
CA LEU A 391 6.27 21.29 -4.92
C LEU A 391 5.66 22.59 -4.37
N GLU A 392 6.20 23.75 -4.72
CA GLU A 392 5.60 25.06 -4.36
C GLU A 392 4.18 25.21 -4.91
N THR A 393 3.91 24.75 -6.13
CA THR A 393 2.54 24.73 -6.70
C THR A 393 1.60 23.90 -5.84
N PHE A 394 2.01 22.70 -5.41
CA PHE A 394 1.20 21.89 -4.49
C PHE A 394 0.98 22.59 -3.15
N ARG A 395 2.02 23.23 -2.60
CA ARG A 395 1.92 23.97 -1.34
C ARG A 395 0.99 25.18 -1.40
N ALA A 396 0.79 25.75 -2.58
CA ALA A 396 -0.10 26.87 -2.82
C ALA A 396 -1.56 26.45 -3.04
N LEU A 397 -1.86 25.15 -3.15
CA LEU A 397 -3.23 24.67 -3.32
C LEU A 397 -4.08 24.93 -2.06
N PRO A 398 -5.38 25.21 -2.22
CA PRO A 398 -6.33 25.15 -1.11
C PRO A 398 -6.29 23.78 -0.41
N PRO A 399 -6.53 23.72 0.92
CA PRO A 399 -6.43 22.46 1.67
C PRO A 399 -7.18 21.27 1.06
N ASP A 400 -8.43 21.47 0.63
CA ASP A 400 -9.23 20.39 0.04
C ASP A 400 -8.70 19.93 -1.33
N ARG A 401 -8.12 20.83 -2.13
CA ARG A 401 -7.47 20.50 -3.42
C ARG A 401 -6.15 19.77 -3.23
N LEU A 402 -5.42 20.11 -2.17
CA LEU A 402 -4.22 19.38 -1.77
C LEU A 402 -4.59 17.98 -1.29
N ARG A 403 -5.64 17.84 -0.47
CA ARG A 403 -6.18 16.55 -0.03
C ARG A 403 -6.63 15.68 -1.19
N GLU A 404 -7.41 16.22 -2.11
CA GLU A 404 -7.86 15.54 -3.33
C GLU A 404 -6.65 14.98 -4.10
N SER A 405 -5.64 15.81 -4.32
CA SER A 405 -4.41 15.42 -5.03
C SER A 405 -3.62 14.35 -4.28
N ALA A 406 -3.53 14.44 -2.96
CA ALA A 406 -2.83 13.49 -2.12
C ALA A 406 -3.50 12.10 -2.13
N HIS A 407 -4.83 12.06 -2.04
CA HIS A 407 -5.61 10.82 -2.10
C HIS A 407 -5.40 10.09 -3.43
N ILE A 408 -5.62 10.77 -4.55
CA ILE A 408 -5.43 10.10 -5.84
C ILE A 408 -3.97 9.73 -6.12
N ALA A 409 -3.01 10.54 -5.68
CA ALA A 409 -1.58 10.21 -5.88
C ALA A 409 -1.20 8.92 -5.13
N TRP A 410 -1.51 8.84 -3.84
CA TRP A 410 -1.20 7.65 -3.02
C TRP A 410 -2.08 6.46 -3.38
N GLY A 411 -3.39 6.64 -3.57
CA GLY A 411 -4.29 5.55 -3.91
C GLY A 411 -3.95 4.89 -5.25
N ALA A 412 -3.64 5.70 -6.26
CA ALA A 412 -3.18 5.19 -7.56
C ALA A 412 -1.81 4.52 -7.46
N TYR A 413 -0.84 5.14 -6.76
CA TYR A 413 0.48 4.57 -6.56
C TYR A 413 0.42 3.21 -5.87
N ASN A 414 -0.33 3.10 -4.77
CA ASN A 414 -0.46 1.85 -4.00
C ASN A 414 -1.10 0.74 -4.85
N SER A 415 -2.22 1.04 -5.52
CA SER A 415 -2.95 0.05 -6.32
C SER A 415 -2.16 -0.41 -7.55
N LEU A 416 -1.48 0.52 -8.24
CA LEU A 416 -0.61 0.16 -9.36
C LEU A 416 0.63 -0.60 -8.90
N SER A 417 1.14 -0.34 -7.69
CA SER A 417 2.24 -1.09 -7.10
C SER A 417 1.86 -2.54 -6.82
N LEU A 418 0.69 -2.73 -6.20
CA LEU A 418 0.12 -4.06 -6.01
C LEU A 418 -0.06 -4.77 -7.36
N HIS A 419 -0.68 -4.11 -8.34
CA HIS A 419 -0.87 -4.66 -9.68
C HIS A 419 0.44 -5.09 -10.34
N SER A 420 1.46 -4.24 -10.27
CA SER A 420 2.80 -4.51 -10.82
C SER A 420 3.41 -5.81 -10.27
N MET A 421 3.20 -6.16 -9.00
CA MET A 421 3.71 -7.41 -8.40
C MET A 421 3.10 -8.66 -9.03
N PHE A 422 1.79 -8.66 -9.32
CA PHE A 422 1.09 -9.86 -9.82
C PHE A 422 1.08 -9.97 -11.35
N PHE A 423 1.40 -8.89 -12.06
CA PHE A 423 1.39 -8.87 -13.54
C PHE A 423 2.78 -8.65 -14.16
N HIS A 424 3.81 -8.42 -13.34
CA HIS A 424 5.18 -8.03 -13.76
C HIS A 424 5.19 -6.80 -14.67
N GLU A 425 4.39 -5.78 -14.35
CA GLU A 425 4.49 -4.49 -15.02
C GLU A 425 5.71 -3.71 -14.53
N LYS A 426 6.21 -2.79 -15.36
CA LYS A 426 7.36 -1.94 -15.02
C LYS A 426 7.18 -1.27 -13.64
N PRO A 427 8.22 -1.27 -12.78
CA PRO A 427 8.20 -0.53 -11.52
C PRO A 427 7.91 0.96 -11.71
N ILE A 428 7.43 1.61 -10.65
CA ILE A 428 7.14 3.05 -10.61
C ILE A 428 8.31 3.74 -9.88
N PRO A 429 9.19 4.48 -10.60
CA PRO A 429 10.49 4.89 -10.06
C PRO A 429 10.44 5.99 -8.99
N PHE A 430 9.34 6.74 -8.89
CA PHE A 430 9.20 7.84 -7.92
C PHE A 430 7.85 7.78 -7.22
N PRO A 431 7.80 7.66 -5.88
CA PRO A 431 6.54 7.73 -5.13
C PRO A 431 5.98 9.16 -5.08
N PRO A 432 4.71 9.33 -4.66
CA PRO A 432 4.17 10.65 -4.38
C PRO A 432 5.01 11.44 -3.37
N GLN A 433 5.19 12.74 -3.64
CA GLN A 433 5.83 13.70 -2.71
C GLN A 433 4.80 14.47 -1.87
N LEU A 434 3.52 14.13 -2.04
CA LEU A 434 2.41 14.68 -1.25
C LEU A 434 2.30 13.94 0.09
N PRO A 435 1.76 14.58 1.14
CA PRO A 435 1.53 13.91 2.42
C PRO A 435 0.62 12.68 2.28
N ILE A 436 0.84 11.65 3.10
CA ILE A 436 -0.01 10.46 3.12
C ILE A 436 -1.35 10.83 3.78
N PRO A 437 -2.50 10.62 3.11
CA PRO A 437 -3.82 10.75 3.71
C PRO A 437 -3.97 9.99 5.03
N GLY A 438 -4.44 10.67 6.08
CA GLY A 438 -4.60 10.11 7.42
C GLY A 438 -3.35 10.16 8.30
N GLU A 439 -2.19 10.53 7.79
CA GLU A 439 -0.99 10.65 8.62
C GLU A 439 -1.06 11.90 9.51
N THR A 440 -0.99 11.67 10.83
CA THR A 440 -1.15 12.70 11.87
C THR A 440 0.19 13.19 12.44
N ARG A 441 1.32 12.64 12.00
CA ARG A 441 2.65 13.06 12.48
C ARG A 441 2.88 14.53 12.13
N GLN A 442 2.97 15.37 13.16
CA GLN A 442 3.44 16.75 13.00
C GLN A 442 4.88 16.71 12.50
N ALA A 443 5.13 17.42 11.40
CA ALA A 443 6.47 17.59 10.85
C ALA A 443 7.43 18.11 11.94
N THR A 444 8.32 17.24 12.42
CA THR A 444 9.38 17.63 13.37
C THR A 444 10.46 18.50 12.71
N ASP A 445 10.42 18.65 11.39
CA ASP A 445 11.29 19.55 10.64
C ASP A 445 10.44 20.29 9.61
N GLY A 446 10.46 21.62 9.65
CA GLY A 446 9.66 22.53 8.79
C GLY A 446 9.94 22.48 7.29
N GLN A 447 9.99 21.28 6.69
CA GLN A 447 10.22 20.98 5.29
C GLN A 447 8.97 20.56 4.53
N PHE A 448 7.87 20.24 5.21
CA PHE A 448 6.61 19.83 4.57
C PHE A 448 5.52 20.89 4.69
N THR A 449 4.73 20.99 3.62
CA THR A 449 3.50 21.78 3.47
C THR A 449 2.70 21.81 4.78
N PRO A 450 1.99 22.90 5.13
CA PRO A 450 1.02 22.86 6.23
C PRO A 450 -0.05 21.80 5.92
N TRP A 451 0.18 20.57 6.40
CA TRP A 451 -0.76 19.47 6.38
C TRP A 451 -1.54 19.55 7.68
N ALA A 452 -2.70 20.20 7.64
CA ALA A 452 -3.58 20.19 8.80
C ALA A 452 -4.01 18.73 9.07
N PRO A 453 -4.15 18.32 10.34
CA PRO A 453 -4.67 16.99 10.64
C PRO A 453 -6.05 16.81 10.01
N HIS A 454 -6.14 15.92 9.04
CA HIS A 454 -7.39 15.51 8.40
C HIS A 454 -7.58 14.02 8.69
N PRO A 455 -8.25 13.67 9.81
CA PRO A 455 -8.50 12.28 10.13
C PRO A 455 -9.33 11.64 9.01
N LEU A 456 -8.96 10.41 8.66
CA LEU A 456 -9.80 9.59 7.78
C LEU A 456 -11.11 9.23 8.51
N PRO A 457 -12.19 8.96 7.77
CA PRO A 457 -13.39 8.35 8.34
C PRO A 457 -13.06 7.15 9.25
N GLU A 458 -13.81 7.01 10.35
CA GLU A 458 -13.52 6.02 11.40
C GLU A 458 -13.46 4.58 10.86
N TYR A 459 -14.33 4.24 9.91
CA TYR A 459 -14.39 2.92 9.28
C TYR A 459 -13.14 2.56 8.46
N MET A 460 -12.26 3.52 8.15
CA MET A 460 -11.02 3.25 7.40
C MET A 460 -9.85 2.83 8.31
N GLY A 461 -9.94 3.16 9.61
CA GLY A 461 -8.82 3.01 10.54
C GLY A 461 -7.51 3.62 10.02
N ASP A 462 -6.40 2.94 10.27
CA ASP A 462 -5.05 3.38 9.88
C ASP A 462 -4.49 2.58 8.68
N THR A 463 -5.31 1.75 8.03
CA THR A 463 -4.86 0.78 7.01
C THR A 463 -4.27 1.44 5.78
N PHE A 464 -4.89 2.49 5.27
CA PHE A 464 -4.39 3.17 4.07
C PHE A 464 -3.01 3.81 4.30
N VAL A 465 -2.76 4.34 5.50
CA VAL A 465 -1.46 4.88 5.90
C VAL A 465 -0.41 3.76 5.90
N ALA A 466 -0.75 2.61 6.49
CA ALA A 466 0.14 1.47 6.55
C ALA A 466 0.48 0.93 5.14
N ILE A 467 -0.52 0.78 4.27
CA ILE A 467 -0.33 0.37 2.86
C ILE A 467 0.62 1.33 2.15
N SER A 468 0.38 2.65 2.26
CA SER A 468 1.20 3.67 1.60
C SER A 468 2.68 3.59 1.98
N LYS A 469 2.98 3.29 3.25
CA LYS A 469 4.37 3.12 3.74
C LYS A 469 5.04 1.87 3.19
N ILE A 470 4.33 0.75 3.09
CA ILE A 470 4.93 -0.50 2.59
C ILE A 470 4.98 -0.54 1.05
N SER A 471 4.11 0.20 0.35
CA SER A 471 4.11 0.28 -1.11
C SER A 471 5.41 0.87 -1.67
N THR A 472 6.07 1.80 -0.96
CA THR A 472 7.38 2.30 -1.38
C THR A 472 8.47 1.23 -1.29
N ILE A 473 8.45 0.43 -0.22
CA ILE A 473 9.38 -0.69 -0.03
C ILE A 473 9.15 -1.77 -1.09
N SER A 474 7.87 -2.07 -1.37
CA SER A 474 7.46 -2.99 -2.45
C SER A 474 8.01 -2.57 -3.81
N GLN A 475 7.93 -1.28 -4.16
CA GLN A 475 8.47 -0.76 -5.43
C GLN A 475 10.00 -0.82 -5.50
N ASP A 476 10.70 -0.60 -4.39
CA ASP A 476 12.16 -0.76 -4.33
C ASP A 476 12.55 -2.23 -4.59
N VAL A 477 11.85 -3.18 -3.96
CA VAL A 477 12.06 -4.62 -4.19
C VAL A 477 11.80 -4.96 -5.65
N LEU A 478 10.67 -4.53 -6.20
CA LEU A 478 10.29 -4.80 -7.58
C LEU A 478 11.32 -4.22 -8.57
N THR A 479 11.86 -3.03 -8.30
CA THR A 479 12.88 -2.39 -9.14
C THR A 479 14.17 -3.20 -9.20
N VAL A 480 14.56 -3.86 -8.12
CA VAL A 480 15.77 -4.70 -8.10
C VAL A 480 15.51 -6.09 -8.69
N TYR A 481 14.30 -6.63 -8.52
CA TYR A 481 13.96 -8.00 -8.93
C TYR A 481 13.49 -8.13 -10.38
N THR A 482 13.12 -7.01 -11.00
CA THR A 482 12.68 -6.96 -12.39
C THR A 482 13.84 -6.48 -13.27
N ASP A 483 14.08 -7.13 -14.41
CA ASP A 483 15.06 -6.65 -15.39
C ASP A 483 14.52 -5.46 -16.23
N GLU A 484 15.38 -4.83 -17.05
CA GLU A 484 15.01 -3.69 -17.91
C GLU A 484 13.88 -4.02 -18.91
N SER A 485 13.66 -5.30 -19.22
CA SER A 485 12.60 -5.78 -20.12
C SER A 485 11.26 -6.04 -19.42
N GLY A 486 11.21 -5.92 -18.09
CA GLY A 486 10.02 -6.28 -17.31
C GLY A 486 9.90 -7.78 -17.05
N SER A 487 10.96 -8.56 -17.29
CA SER A 487 10.98 -10.01 -17.13
C SER A 487 11.70 -10.40 -15.83
N ALA A 488 11.09 -11.31 -15.07
CA ALA A 488 11.71 -11.90 -13.89
C ALA A 488 12.70 -12.98 -14.37
N GLY A 489 13.96 -12.61 -14.58
CA GLY A 489 14.92 -13.55 -15.18
C GLY A 489 16.40 -13.40 -14.84
N THR A 490 16.90 -12.25 -14.38
CA THR A 490 18.37 -12.08 -14.27
C THR A 490 18.91 -11.36 -13.03
N SER A 491 18.15 -10.46 -12.38
CA SER A 491 18.61 -9.78 -11.16
C SER A 491 17.72 -10.19 -9.98
N GLN A 492 18.15 -11.16 -9.17
CA GLN A 492 17.44 -11.56 -7.94
C GLN A 492 17.81 -10.68 -6.73
N GLY A 493 18.55 -9.58 -6.95
CA GLY A 493 19.20 -8.82 -5.89
C GLY A 493 20.20 -9.67 -5.08
N SER A 494 20.74 -9.09 -4.01
CA SER A 494 21.57 -9.84 -3.04
C SER A 494 20.74 -10.23 -1.82
N LEU A 495 21.17 -11.28 -1.10
CA LEU A 495 20.53 -11.65 0.16
C LEU A 495 20.58 -10.51 1.18
N ALA A 496 21.68 -9.75 1.21
CA ALA A 496 21.82 -8.56 2.06
C ALA A 496 20.81 -7.45 1.70
N PHE A 497 20.49 -7.28 0.41
CA PHE A 497 19.44 -6.36 -0.01
C PHE A 497 18.06 -6.83 0.47
N ALA A 498 17.74 -8.12 0.28
CA ALA A 498 16.49 -8.72 0.75
C ALA A 498 16.31 -8.55 2.26
N GLU A 499 17.36 -8.87 3.03
CA GLU A 499 17.40 -8.68 4.47
C GLU A 499 17.21 -7.21 4.87
N SER A 500 17.88 -6.28 4.18
CA SER A 500 17.71 -4.84 4.42
C SER A 500 16.27 -4.38 4.19
N LYS A 501 15.62 -4.85 3.12
CA LYS A 501 14.23 -4.49 2.80
C LYS A 501 13.24 -5.10 3.79
N PHE A 502 13.51 -6.32 4.25
CA PHE A 502 12.72 -6.94 5.30
C PHE A 502 12.84 -6.18 6.63
N GLN A 503 14.04 -5.75 7.03
CA GLN A 503 14.20 -4.91 8.22
C GLN A 503 13.51 -3.54 8.09
N GLU A 504 13.47 -2.97 6.89
CA GLU A 504 12.71 -1.75 6.61
C GLU A 504 11.19 -1.97 6.80
N LEU A 505 10.66 -3.13 6.37
CA LEU A 505 9.27 -3.52 6.60
C LEU A 505 8.96 -3.66 8.09
N LEU A 506 9.82 -4.34 8.86
CA LEU A 506 9.65 -4.51 10.30
C LEU A 506 9.68 -3.16 11.03
N ALA A 507 10.65 -2.29 10.71
CA ALA A 507 10.74 -0.96 11.29
C ALA A 507 9.53 -0.08 10.95
N SER A 508 8.98 -0.22 9.73
CA SER A 508 7.72 0.44 9.35
C SER A 508 6.53 -0.09 10.16
N ALA A 509 6.51 -1.40 10.43
CA ALA A 509 5.46 -2.04 11.19
C ALA A 509 5.44 -1.68 12.68
N ASP A 510 6.61 -1.45 13.27
CA ASP A 510 6.74 -0.99 14.66
C ASP A 510 6.12 0.40 14.88
N ASP A 511 6.00 1.19 13.81
CA ASP A 511 5.38 2.52 13.80
C ASP A 511 3.85 2.47 13.60
N PHE A 512 3.26 1.30 13.37
CA PHE A 512 1.82 1.18 13.17
C PHE A 512 1.03 1.41 14.45
N SER A 513 -0.16 1.97 14.29
CA SER A 513 -1.11 2.20 15.37
C SER A 513 -1.49 0.89 16.06
N LYS A 514 -1.60 0.89 17.39
CA LYS A 514 -2.11 -0.25 18.15
C LYS A 514 -3.53 -0.67 17.74
N ARG A 515 -4.30 0.22 17.11
CA ARG A 515 -5.62 -0.10 16.52
C ARG A 515 -5.54 -1.11 15.38
N MET A 516 -4.36 -1.27 14.79
CA MET A 516 -4.09 -2.25 13.74
C MET A 516 -3.80 -3.65 14.29
N MET A 517 -3.65 -3.83 15.60
CA MET A 517 -3.39 -5.16 16.17
C MET A 517 -4.54 -6.13 15.85
N GLN A 518 -4.16 -7.31 15.33
CA GLN A 518 -5.10 -8.35 14.96
C GLN A 518 -5.83 -8.89 16.20
N ASN A 519 -7.15 -8.99 16.11
CA ASN A 519 -8.02 -9.56 17.12
C ASN A 519 -9.32 -10.08 16.48
N THR A 520 -10.19 -10.70 17.28
CA THR A 520 -11.46 -11.29 16.82
C THR A 520 -12.47 -10.28 16.28
N GLN A 521 -12.27 -8.99 16.51
CA GLN A 521 -13.09 -7.89 16.00
C GLN A 521 -12.37 -7.06 14.94
N SER A 522 -11.22 -7.52 14.43
CA SER A 522 -10.49 -6.82 13.39
C SER A 522 -11.36 -6.60 12.16
N PRO A 523 -11.47 -5.36 11.65
CA PRO A 523 -12.14 -5.10 10.38
C PRO A 523 -11.48 -5.85 9.22
N ALA A 524 -12.26 -6.17 8.18
CA ALA A 524 -11.78 -6.96 7.05
C ALA A 524 -10.53 -6.35 6.38
N HIS A 525 -10.52 -5.03 6.18
CA HIS A 525 -9.39 -4.31 5.57
C HIS A 525 -8.08 -4.46 6.37
N VAL A 526 -8.15 -4.64 7.69
CA VAL A 526 -6.98 -4.89 8.54
C VAL A 526 -6.37 -6.25 8.24
N LEU A 527 -7.20 -7.30 8.14
CA LEU A 527 -6.73 -8.64 7.79
C LEU A 527 -6.17 -8.68 6.36
N VAL A 528 -6.77 -7.92 5.44
CA VAL A 528 -6.25 -7.79 4.07
C VAL A 528 -4.87 -7.15 4.04
N PHE A 529 -4.65 -6.10 4.84
CA PHE A 529 -3.34 -5.47 4.97
C PHE A 529 -2.26 -6.46 5.43
N PHE A 530 -2.51 -7.25 6.48
CA PHE A 530 -1.53 -8.22 6.95
C PHE A 530 -1.29 -9.34 5.92
N GLY A 531 -2.33 -9.71 5.17
CA GLY A 531 -2.20 -10.59 4.02
C GLY A 531 -1.23 -10.04 2.97
N PHE A 532 -1.32 -8.74 2.66
CA PHE A 532 -0.39 -8.07 1.74
C PHE A 532 1.02 -7.98 2.33
N PHE A 533 1.16 -7.63 3.62
CA PHE A 533 2.44 -7.57 4.32
C PHE A 533 3.21 -8.90 4.20
N HIS A 534 2.58 -10.03 4.56
CA HIS A 534 3.26 -11.32 4.47
C HIS A 534 3.46 -11.79 3.04
N GLY A 535 2.56 -11.46 2.10
CA GLY A 535 2.79 -11.70 0.67
C GLY A 535 4.08 -11.03 0.18
N LEU A 536 4.30 -9.77 0.55
CA LEU A 536 5.54 -9.05 0.23
C LEU A 536 6.78 -9.68 0.89
N VAL A 537 6.68 -10.17 2.12
CA VAL A 537 7.78 -10.91 2.78
C VAL A 537 8.12 -12.18 1.99
N LEU A 538 7.12 -12.92 1.53
CA LEU A 538 7.34 -14.09 0.69
C LEU A 538 8.07 -13.70 -0.61
N ASP A 539 7.64 -12.64 -1.27
CA ASP A 539 8.27 -12.20 -2.53
C ASP A 539 9.72 -11.73 -2.34
N ILE A 540 10.03 -11.07 -1.21
CA ILE A 540 11.40 -10.69 -0.85
C ILE A 540 12.31 -11.92 -0.71
N PHE A 541 11.87 -12.97 -0.02
CA PHE A 541 12.73 -14.11 0.30
C PHE A 541 12.64 -15.28 -0.70
N ARG A 542 11.60 -15.34 -1.54
CA ARG A 542 11.37 -16.44 -2.49
C ARG A 542 12.58 -16.78 -3.37
N PRO A 543 13.37 -15.82 -3.90
CA PRO A 543 14.56 -16.16 -4.69
C PRO A 543 15.65 -16.93 -3.92
N PHE A 544 15.65 -16.86 -2.58
CA PHE A 544 16.72 -17.34 -1.72
C PHE A 544 16.40 -18.66 -0.97
N THR A 545 15.15 -19.07 -0.91
CA THR A 545 14.68 -20.29 -0.20
C THR A 545 15.31 -21.57 -0.74
N LYS A 546 15.51 -21.66 -2.06
CA LYS A 546 16.15 -22.83 -2.70
C LYS A 546 17.66 -22.67 -2.90
N SER A 547 18.13 -21.45 -3.20
CA SER A 547 19.50 -21.18 -3.66
C SER A 547 20.51 -20.92 -2.53
N MET A 548 20.07 -20.46 -1.35
CA MET A 548 20.94 -19.95 -0.28
C MET A 548 20.64 -20.56 1.10
N ARG A 549 20.26 -21.84 1.15
CA ARG A 549 19.87 -22.55 2.40
C ARG A 549 20.92 -22.54 3.52
N SER A 550 22.19 -22.33 3.20
CA SER A 550 23.30 -22.31 4.16
C SER A 550 23.76 -20.91 4.57
N LYS A 551 23.25 -19.85 3.92
CA LYS A 551 23.63 -18.46 4.26
C LYS A 551 22.69 -17.90 5.30
N ARG A 552 23.28 -17.48 6.42
CA ARG A 552 22.58 -16.88 7.55
C ARG A 552 22.29 -15.39 7.29
N LEU A 553 21.15 -14.94 7.80
CA LEU A 553 20.75 -13.54 7.95
C LEU A 553 21.51 -12.90 9.13
N GLU A 554 22.18 -11.78 8.87
CA GLU A 554 23.07 -11.14 9.85
C GLU A 554 22.35 -10.34 10.94
N THR A 555 21.09 -9.97 10.69
CA THR A 555 20.27 -9.10 11.54
C THR A 555 19.58 -9.84 12.68
N PHE A 556 19.50 -11.17 12.60
CA PHE A 556 18.87 -12.03 13.61
C PHE A 556 19.88 -12.58 14.62
N SER A 557 19.44 -12.70 15.87
CA SER A 557 20.26 -13.26 16.94
C SER A 557 20.41 -14.77 16.83
N ALA A 558 19.38 -15.45 16.31
CA ALA A 558 19.34 -16.90 16.14
C ALA A 558 20.44 -17.46 15.21
N LEU A 559 21.14 -18.51 15.65
CA LEU A 559 22.22 -19.17 14.87
C LEU A 559 21.74 -19.82 13.57
N ASN A 560 20.47 -20.23 13.51
CA ASN A 560 19.82 -20.84 12.36
C ASN A 560 18.92 -19.86 11.59
N SER A 561 19.29 -18.58 11.55
CA SER A 561 18.51 -17.56 10.86
C SER A 561 18.70 -17.63 9.35
N PHE A 562 17.99 -18.57 8.72
CA PHE A 562 18.01 -18.75 7.26
C PHE A 562 16.80 -18.05 6.62
N PRO A 563 16.88 -17.67 5.33
CA PRO A 563 15.75 -17.10 4.58
C PRO A 563 14.48 -17.96 4.66
N GLU A 564 14.63 -19.28 4.65
CA GLU A 564 13.54 -20.26 4.77
C GLU A 564 12.74 -20.07 6.05
N GLU A 565 13.39 -19.71 7.16
CA GLU A 565 12.72 -19.57 8.47
C GLU A 565 11.81 -18.34 8.50
N VAL A 566 12.25 -17.22 7.92
CA VAL A 566 11.43 -16.01 7.77
C VAL A 566 10.28 -16.27 6.80
N PHE A 567 10.56 -16.96 5.70
CA PHE A 567 9.55 -17.35 4.72
C PHE A 567 8.47 -18.24 5.36
N SER A 568 8.88 -19.29 6.08
CA SER A 568 7.98 -20.22 6.78
C SER A 568 7.13 -19.53 7.85
N ALA A 569 7.73 -18.64 8.65
CA ALA A 569 7.01 -17.85 9.64
C ALA A 569 5.89 -17.01 8.98
N SER A 570 6.17 -16.36 7.84
CA SER A 570 5.16 -15.62 7.09
C SER A 570 4.09 -16.51 6.45
N VAL A 571 4.44 -17.71 5.98
CA VAL A 571 3.46 -18.70 5.51
C VAL A 571 2.50 -19.10 6.62
N ASN A 572 2.99 -19.33 7.85
CA ASN A 572 2.16 -19.64 9.00
C ASN A 572 1.18 -18.51 9.35
N GLN A 573 1.64 -17.26 9.29
CA GLN A 573 0.78 -16.09 9.47
C GLN A 573 -0.31 -16.02 8.38
N LEU A 574 0.04 -16.22 7.10
CA LEU A 574 -0.93 -16.26 6.00
C LEU A 574 -1.96 -17.38 6.15
N LYS A 575 -1.54 -18.58 6.55
CA LYS A 575 -2.43 -19.71 6.85
C LYS A 575 -3.44 -19.36 7.95
N ARG A 576 -2.97 -18.75 9.05
CA ARG A 576 -3.85 -18.25 10.12
C ARG A 576 -4.80 -17.18 9.62
N LEU A 577 -4.30 -16.20 8.88
CA LEU A 577 -5.10 -15.11 8.33
C LEU A 577 -6.22 -15.64 7.45
N LEU A 578 -5.93 -16.57 6.51
CA LEU A 578 -6.94 -17.19 5.67
C LEU A 578 -8.00 -17.93 6.48
N PHE A 579 -7.58 -18.71 7.48
CA PHE A 579 -8.51 -19.39 8.37
C PHE A 579 -9.43 -18.42 9.11
N THR A 580 -8.87 -17.38 9.75
CA THR A 580 -9.64 -16.34 10.44
C THR A 580 -10.59 -15.63 9.48
N TYR A 581 -10.10 -15.25 8.29
CA TYR A 581 -10.87 -14.54 7.28
C TYR A 581 -12.09 -15.35 6.84
N VAL A 582 -11.91 -16.63 6.55
CA VAL A 582 -12.99 -17.50 6.06
C VAL A 582 -13.94 -17.94 7.18
N SER A 583 -13.43 -18.17 8.39
CA SER A 583 -14.25 -18.68 9.51
C SER A 583 -15.01 -17.60 10.26
N GLN A 584 -14.55 -16.34 10.26
CA GLN A 584 -15.11 -15.28 11.11
C GLN A 584 -15.82 -14.18 10.32
N LEU A 585 -15.40 -13.86 9.09
CA LEU A 585 -15.99 -12.75 8.33
C LEU A 585 -17.19 -13.19 7.49
N GLN A 586 -18.11 -12.24 7.30
CA GLN A 586 -19.21 -12.41 6.35
C GLN A 586 -18.69 -12.35 4.91
N PRO A 587 -19.18 -13.22 3.99
CA PRO A 587 -18.74 -13.23 2.59
C PRO A 587 -18.90 -11.89 1.86
N SER A 588 -19.88 -11.07 2.27
CA SER A 588 -20.09 -9.74 1.73
C SER A 588 -18.96 -8.76 2.03
N LEU A 589 -18.17 -9.02 3.08
CA LEU A 589 -17.03 -8.20 3.49
C LEU A 589 -15.71 -8.67 2.88
N TYR A 590 -15.71 -9.75 2.10
CA TYR A 590 -14.48 -10.25 1.49
C TYR A 590 -14.00 -9.27 0.40
N SER A 591 -12.69 -8.99 0.33
CA SER A 591 -12.09 -8.13 -0.69
C SER A 591 -11.20 -8.93 -1.63
N LEU A 592 -11.27 -8.66 -2.95
CA LEU A 592 -10.43 -9.34 -3.94
C LEU A 592 -8.93 -9.15 -3.69
N ILE A 593 -8.54 -8.05 -3.01
CA ILE A 593 -7.14 -7.79 -2.66
C ILE A 593 -6.60 -8.89 -1.74
N PHE A 594 -7.40 -9.47 -0.84
CA PHE A 594 -6.98 -10.64 -0.04
C PHE A 594 -6.71 -11.88 -0.90
N GLY A 595 -7.27 -11.91 -2.12
CA GLY A 595 -6.97 -12.95 -3.10
C GLY A 595 -5.48 -13.07 -3.41
N THR A 596 -4.71 -11.98 -3.29
CA THR A 596 -3.24 -12.00 -3.44
C THR A 596 -2.56 -12.96 -2.45
N SER A 597 -3.00 -12.94 -1.19
CA SER A 597 -2.56 -13.88 -0.16
C SER A 597 -2.94 -15.31 -0.50
N VAL A 598 -4.14 -15.53 -1.03
CA VAL A 598 -4.62 -16.84 -1.49
C VAL A 598 -3.74 -17.40 -2.60
N LEU A 599 -3.30 -16.57 -3.56
CA LEU A 599 -2.35 -16.97 -4.60
C LEU A 599 -1.04 -17.49 -3.97
N HIS A 600 -0.48 -16.75 -3.01
CA HIS A 600 0.76 -17.18 -2.36
C HIS A 600 0.59 -18.46 -1.53
N ILE A 601 -0.49 -18.59 -0.76
CA ILE A 601 -0.77 -19.78 0.07
C ILE A 601 -0.86 -21.02 -0.82
N ASN A 602 -1.68 -20.97 -1.88
CA ASN A 602 -1.80 -22.10 -2.80
C ASN A 602 -0.48 -22.42 -3.49
N ASN A 603 0.28 -21.41 -3.90
CA ASN A 603 1.57 -21.64 -4.56
C ASN A 603 2.56 -22.40 -3.66
N VAL A 604 2.61 -22.06 -2.37
CA VAL A 604 3.48 -22.72 -1.40
C VAL A 604 2.97 -24.13 -1.08
N LEU A 605 1.69 -24.27 -0.74
CA LEU A 605 1.15 -25.51 -0.19
C LEU A 605 0.96 -26.60 -1.23
N LEU A 606 0.56 -26.26 -2.45
CA LEU A 606 0.40 -27.25 -3.52
C LEU A 606 1.73 -27.88 -3.95
N ARG A 607 2.87 -27.38 -3.49
CA ARG A 607 4.21 -27.92 -3.76
C ARG A 607 4.84 -28.57 -2.54
N GLY A 608 4.15 -28.55 -1.40
CA GLY A 608 4.62 -29.14 -0.15
C GLY A 608 4.52 -30.67 -0.16
N ALA A 609 5.24 -31.32 0.76
CA ALA A 609 5.21 -32.77 0.92
C ALA A 609 4.00 -33.26 1.75
N ASP A 610 3.41 -32.40 2.59
CA ASP A 610 2.26 -32.75 3.42
C ASP A 610 0.95 -32.59 2.64
N THR A 611 0.47 -33.69 2.06
CA THR A 611 -0.77 -33.72 1.28
C THR A 611 -2.01 -33.40 2.12
N PHE A 612 -2.01 -33.69 3.42
CA PHE A 612 -3.18 -33.45 4.28
C PHE A 612 -3.34 -31.96 4.59
N GLU A 613 -2.28 -31.31 5.06
CA GLU A 613 -2.29 -29.86 5.30
C GLU A 613 -2.54 -29.10 3.99
N ALA A 614 -1.85 -29.50 2.90
CA ALA A 614 -2.03 -28.87 1.60
C ALA A 614 -3.47 -28.95 1.11
N ARG A 615 -4.12 -30.11 1.28
CA ARG A 615 -5.51 -30.30 0.90
C ARG A 615 -6.46 -29.43 1.73
N PHE A 616 -6.29 -29.36 3.04
CA PHE A 616 -7.13 -28.54 3.92
C PHE A 616 -7.13 -27.07 3.48
N TYR A 617 -5.94 -26.46 3.34
CA TYR A 617 -5.84 -25.07 2.95
C TYR A 617 -6.19 -24.83 1.47
N PHE A 618 -5.94 -25.79 0.58
CA PHE A 618 -6.40 -25.69 -0.80
C PHE A 618 -7.93 -25.56 -0.88
N LEU A 619 -8.66 -26.41 -0.15
CA LEU A 619 -10.13 -26.33 -0.09
C LEU A 619 -10.60 -25.02 0.56
N LEU A 620 -9.87 -24.50 1.54
CA LEU A 620 -10.16 -23.21 2.16
C LEU A 620 -9.98 -22.05 1.17
N CYS A 621 -8.89 -22.06 0.40
CA CYS A 621 -8.64 -21.13 -0.69
C CYS A 621 -9.75 -21.20 -1.75
N MET A 622 -10.14 -22.41 -2.17
CA MET A 622 -11.23 -22.61 -3.13
C MET A 622 -12.57 -22.12 -2.58
N GLY A 623 -12.83 -22.34 -1.30
CA GLY A 623 -14.02 -21.84 -0.60
C GLY A 623 -14.09 -20.32 -0.59
N TYR A 624 -12.98 -19.64 -0.26
CA TYR A 624 -12.87 -18.19 -0.38
C TYR A 624 -13.16 -17.74 -1.83
N MET A 625 -12.45 -18.32 -2.81
CA MET A 625 -12.58 -17.93 -4.22
C MET A 625 -13.98 -18.18 -4.78
N LYS A 626 -14.67 -19.23 -4.32
CA LYS A 626 -16.06 -19.52 -4.69
C LYS A 626 -17.01 -18.42 -4.22
N LYS A 627 -16.84 -17.91 -3.00
CA LYS A 627 -17.62 -16.76 -2.49
C LYS A 627 -17.30 -15.47 -3.25
N MET A 628 -16.03 -15.26 -3.60
CA MET A 628 -15.63 -14.14 -4.46
C MET A 628 -16.23 -14.24 -5.86
N HIS A 629 -16.30 -15.45 -6.41
CA HIS A 629 -16.78 -15.70 -7.76
C HIS A 629 -18.22 -15.23 -7.97
N THR A 630 -19.07 -15.22 -6.94
CA THR A 630 -20.41 -14.62 -7.04
C THR A 630 -20.38 -13.14 -7.47
N ARG A 631 -19.31 -12.41 -7.16
CA ARG A 631 -19.16 -10.99 -7.52
C ARG A 631 -18.25 -10.77 -8.72
N TYR A 632 -17.19 -11.57 -8.82
CA TYR A 632 -16.08 -11.32 -9.73
C TYR A 632 -15.85 -12.53 -10.64
N PRO A 633 -16.15 -12.41 -11.94
CA PRO A 633 -16.02 -13.54 -12.88
C PRO A 633 -14.55 -14.00 -13.03
N VAL A 634 -13.57 -13.10 -12.84
CA VAL A 634 -12.14 -13.41 -12.89
C VAL A 634 -11.70 -14.56 -11.97
N CYS A 635 -12.42 -14.76 -10.85
CA CYS A 635 -12.12 -15.84 -9.92
C CYS A 635 -12.27 -17.23 -10.55
N ALA A 636 -13.10 -17.41 -11.58
CA ALA A 636 -13.22 -18.69 -12.27
C ALA A 636 -11.91 -19.12 -12.93
N ASP A 637 -11.22 -18.19 -13.61
CA ASP A 637 -9.96 -18.47 -14.29
C ASP A 637 -8.87 -18.84 -13.27
N ILE A 638 -8.80 -18.10 -12.17
CA ILE A 638 -7.85 -18.35 -11.08
C ILE A 638 -8.14 -19.70 -10.39
N MET A 639 -9.40 -20.04 -10.12
CA MET A 639 -9.76 -21.34 -9.53
C MET A 639 -9.39 -22.51 -10.45
N ARG A 640 -9.62 -22.39 -11.76
CA ARG A 640 -9.19 -23.39 -12.74
C ARG A 640 -7.67 -23.56 -12.76
N ALA A 641 -6.93 -22.46 -12.68
CA ALA A 641 -5.47 -22.50 -12.62
C ALA A 641 -4.97 -23.26 -11.38
N HIS A 642 -5.55 -22.99 -10.21
CA HIS A 642 -5.20 -23.70 -8.98
C HIS A 642 -5.62 -25.18 -9.00
N LEU A 643 -6.75 -25.52 -9.63
CA LEU A 643 -7.13 -26.91 -9.86
C LEU A 643 -6.10 -27.65 -10.71
N THR A 644 -5.59 -27.01 -11.77
CA THR A 644 -4.47 -27.55 -12.56
C THR A 644 -3.26 -27.82 -11.66
N MET A 645 -2.85 -26.85 -10.83
CA MET A 645 -1.73 -27.02 -9.90
C MET A 645 -1.97 -28.17 -8.90
N ALA A 646 -3.19 -28.28 -8.36
CA ALA A 646 -3.53 -29.30 -7.37
C ALA A 646 -3.52 -30.72 -7.98
N LEU A 647 -3.98 -30.87 -9.23
CA LEU A 647 -3.90 -32.12 -9.98
C LEU A 647 -2.45 -32.50 -10.30
N GLU A 648 -1.65 -31.54 -10.78
CA GLU A 648 -0.23 -31.77 -11.10
C GLU A 648 0.59 -32.26 -9.88
N ASN A 649 0.18 -31.84 -8.67
CA ASN A 649 0.84 -32.20 -7.43
C ASN A 649 0.05 -33.22 -6.59
N THR A 650 -0.94 -33.91 -7.18
CA THR A 650 -1.69 -35.00 -6.55
C THR A 650 -2.40 -34.65 -5.24
N VAL A 651 -2.76 -33.37 -5.04
CA VAL A 651 -3.49 -32.88 -3.84
C VAL A 651 -4.98 -33.21 -3.91
N VAL A 652 -5.51 -33.31 -5.13
CA VAL A 652 -6.90 -33.69 -5.42
C VAL A 652 -6.92 -34.78 -6.49
N THR A 653 -7.97 -35.61 -6.45
CA THR A 653 -8.23 -36.61 -7.50
C THR A 653 -8.90 -35.98 -8.72
N SER A 654 -8.89 -36.70 -9.84
CA SER A 654 -9.61 -36.28 -11.05
C SER A 654 -11.12 -36.09 -10.82
N ALA A 655 -11.76 -36.96 -10.02
CA ALA A 655 -13.19 -36.91 -9.72
C ALA A 655 -13.55 -35.69 -8.86
N GLU A 656 -12.73 -35.39 -7.85
CA GLU A 656 -12.90 -34.20 -7.01
C GLU A 656 -12.68 -32.91 -7.80
N ALA A 657 -11.66 -32.89 -8.67
CA ALA A 657 -11.42 -31.75 -9.53
C ALA A 657 -12.58 -31.50 -10.51
N GLN A 658 -13.21 -32.56 -11.02
CA GLN A 658 -14.41 -32.45 -11.85
C GLN A 658 -15.60 -31.87 -11.05
N GLN A 659 -15.82 -32.33 -9.82
CA GLN A 659 -16.85 -31.78 -8.95
C GLN A 659 -16.62 -30.29 -8.66
N LEU A 660 -15.39 -29.89 -8.33
CA LEU A 660 -15.04 -28.49 -8.11
C LEU A 660 -15.23 -27.67 -9.39
N LEU A 661 -14.93 -28.22 -10.57
CA LEU A 661 -15.14 -27.54 -11.84
C LEU A 661 -16.64 -27.29 -12.14
N ASP A 662 -17.50 -28.23 -11.81
CA ASP A 662 -18.95 -28.08 -11.98
C ASP A 662 -19.53 -27.07 -10.97
N ASP A 663 -18.99 -27.04 -9.75
CA ASP A 663 -19.27 -26.01 -8.75
C ASP A 663 -18.87 -24.60 -9.23
N ILE A 664 -17.74 -24.46 -9.93
CA ILE A 664 -17.31 -23.18 -10.50
C ILE A 664 -18.31 -22.70 -11.55
N LYS A 665 -18.70 -23.59 -12.48
CA LYS A 665 -19.65 -23.24 -13.56
C LYS A 665 -21.01 -22.82 -13.01
N SER A 666 -21.53 -23.57 -12.02
CA SER A 666 -22.83 -23.28 -11.42
C SER A 666 -22.84 -21.99 -10.61
N GLY A 667 -21.72 -21.64 -9.96
CA GLY A 667 -21.59 -20.41 -9.16
C GLY A 667 -21.52 -19.11 -9.95
N GLY A 668 -21.38 -19.17 -11.27
CA GLY A 668 -21.16 -18.01 -12.15
C GLY A 668 -22.26 -17.74 -13.18
N LEU A 669 -23.41 -18.42 -13.12
CA LEU A 669 -24.45 -18.37 -14.15
C LEU A 669 -25.06 -16.98 -14.39
N HIS A 670 -25.02 -16.10 -13.40
CA HIS A 670 -25.52 -14.72 -13.50
C HIS A 670 -24.53 -13.74 -14.14
N HIS A 671 -23.27 -14.15 -14.35
CA HIS A 671 -22.28 -13.30 -15.00
C HIS A 671 -22.53 -13.23 -16.50
N MET A 672 -22.73 -12.00 -17.00
CA MET A 672 -22.78 -11.74 -18.43
C MET A 672 -21.40 -11.92 -19.05
N GLY A 673 -21.26 -12.85 -19.99
CA GLY A 673 -19.99 -13.07 -20.69
C GLY A 673 -18.88 -13.66 -19.82
N ALA A 674 -19.23 -14.46 -18.80
CA ALA A 674 -18.29 -15.11 -17.88
C ALA A 674 -17.13 -15.84 -18.60
N ASP A 675 -17.39 -16.45 -19.75
CA ASP A 675 -16.40 -17.16 -20.56
C ASP A 675 -15.29 -16.26 -21.12
N LYS A 676 -15.51 -14.94 -21.16
CA LYS A 676 -14.55 -13.95 -21.66
C LYS A 676 -13.72 -13.32 -20.54
N ALA A 677 -14.10 -13.49 -19.28
CA ALA A 677 -13.36 -12.96 -18.15
C ALA A 677 -12.06 -13.76 -17.98
N ILE A 678 -10.93 -13.11 -18.28
CA ILE A 678 -9.60 -13.71 -18.19
C ILE A 678 -8.71 -12.93 -17.25
N THR A 679 -7.69 -13.60 -16.72
CA THR A 679 -6.59 -12.89 -16.06
C THR A 679 -5.26 -13.57 -16.28
N THR A 680 -4.24 -12.76 -16.52
CA THR A 680 -2.85 -13.17 -16.60
C THR A 680 -2.10 -12.87 -15.31
N CYS A 681 -2.79 -12.76 -14.18
CA CYS A 681 -2.11 -12.67 -12.88
C CYS A 681 -1.23 -13.91 -12.66
N ILE A 682 -0.13 -13.74 -11.96
CA ILE A 682 0.78 -14.83 -11.62
C ILE A 682 0.15 -15.66 -10.51
N VAL A 683 0.00 -16.96 -10.77
CA VAL A 683 -0.45 -17.97 -9.78
C VAL A 683 0.69 -18.89 -9.39
N ASP A 684 1.69 -19.01 -10.26
CA ASP A 684 2.89 -19.81 -10.02
C ASP A 684 4.15 -18.94 -9.87
N PHE A 685 4.31 -18.32 -8.70
CA PHE A 685 5.42 -17.40 -8.42
C PHE A 685 6.80 -18.04 -8.61
N ASP A 686 6.94 -19.33 -8.29
CA ASP A 686 8.18 -20.07 -8.50
C ASP A 686 8.52 -20.27 -9.97
N ARG A 687 7.53 -20.61 -10.82
CA ARG A 687 7.75 -20.69 -12.29
C ARG A 687 7.92 -19.30 -12.91
N ALA A 688 7.35 -18.27 -12.29
CA ALA A 688 7.51 -16.89 -12.72
C ALA A 688 8.96 -16.41 -12.57
N LEU A 689 9.71 -16.90 -11.57
CA LEU A 689 11.14 -16.60 -11.39
C LEU A 689 12.02 -17.04 -12.57
N THR A 690 11.57 -17.99 -13.39
CA THR A 690 12.30 -18.45 -14.57
C THR A 690 11.74 -17.86 -15.87
N GLY A 691 10.92 -16.79 -15.78
CA GLY A 691 10.30 -16.13 -16.93
C GLY A 691 9.28 -16.97 -17.71
N SER A 692 8.75 -18.07 -17.13
CA SER A 692 7.84 -18.96 -17.84
C SER A 692 6.45 -18.34 -18.02
N SER A 693 5.97 -18.23 -19.25
CA SER A 693 4.57 -17.86 -19.55
C SER A 693 3.54 -18.81 -18.93
N GLY A 694 3.95 -20.07 -18.65
CA GLY A 694 3.14 -21.07 -17.97
C GLY A 694 2.89 -20.82 -16.49
N ALA A 695 3.37 -19.70 -15.93
CA ALA A 695 3.10 -19.27 -14.55
C ALA A 695 1.82 -18.42 -14.39
N ARG A 696 1.24 -17.98 -15.51
CA ARG A 696 0.10 -17.07 -15.58
C ARG A 696 -1.22 -17.85 -15.42
N ALA A 697 -2.19 -17.28 -14.72
CA ALA A 697 -3.47 -17.93 -14.40
C ALA A 697 -4.18 -18.46 -15.66
N HIS A 698 -4.43 -17.62 -16.67
CA HIS A 698 -5.10 -18.04 -17.89
C HIS A 698 -4.39 -19.20 -18.61
N ALA A 699 -3.07 -19.13 -18.74
CA ALA A 699 -2.26 -20.17 -19.37
C ALA A 699 -2.34 -21.51 -18.59
N MET A 700 -2.41 -21.45 -17.26
CA MET A 700 -2.60 -22.64 -16.42
C MET A 700 -4.03 -23.19 -16.47
N ALA A 701 -5.03 -22.31 -16.51
CA ALA A 701 -6.44 -22.68 -16.61
C ALA A 701 -6.74 -23.42 -17.92
N GLN A 702 -6.15 -22.99 -19.04
CA GLN A 702 -6.29 -23.67 -20.34
C GLN A 702 -5.76 -25.12 -20.34
N ARG A 703 -4.83 -25.45 -19.43
CA ARG A 703 -4.24 -26.79 -19.31
C ARG A 703 -5.11 -27.76 -18.51
N LEU A 704 -6.15 -27.28 -17.82
CA LEU A 704 -6.94 -28.08 -16.88
C LEU A 704 -7.55 -29.33 -17.53
N THR A 705 -8.17 -29.20 -18.70
CA THR A 705 -8.79 -30.34 -19.40
C THR A 705 -7.78 -31.43 -19.76
N THR A 706 -6.61 -31.04 -20.25
CA THR A 706 -5.52 -31.97 -20.56
C THR A 706 -5.00 -32.64 -19.29
N CYS A 707 -4.86 -31.87 -18.21
CA CYS A 707 -4.43 -32.38 -16.91
C CYS A 707 -5.41 -33.41 -16.34
N LEU A 708 -6.72 -33.10 -16.38
CA LEU A 708 -7.79 -34.01 -15.97
C LEU A 708 -7.74 -35.33 -16.73
N TYR A 709 -7.54 -35.28 -18.04
CA TYR A 709 -7.43 -36.49 -18.87
C TYR A 709 -6.19 -37.32 -18.49
N SER A 710 -5.03 -36.69 -18.32
CA SER A 710 -3.80 -37.40 -17.93
C SER A 710 -3.89 -38.01 -16.53
N THR A 711 -4.47 -37.29 -15.56
CA THR A 711 -4.63 -37.78 -14.18
C THR A 711 -5.61 -38.95 -14.13
N ASN A 712 -6.73 -38.87 -14.86
CA ASN A 712 -7.67 -39.99 -14.99
C ASN A 712 -7.00 -41.26 -15.53
N LEU A 713 -6.19 -41.15 -16.58
CA LEU A 713 -5.46 -42.30 -17.14
C LEU A 713 -4.47 -42.90 -16.13
N HIS A 714 -3.75 -42.03 -15.40
CA HIS A 714 -2.82 -42.47 -14.37
C HIS A 714 -3.55 -43.16 -13.20
N GLU A 715 -4.64 -42.59 -12.71
CA GLU A 715 -5.50 -43.18 -11.66
C GLU A 715 -6.11 -44.53 -12.09
N ALA A 716 -6.44 -44.67 -13.39
CA ALA A 716 -6.91 -45.93 -13.97
C ALA A 716 -5.80 -46.98 -14.19
N GLY A 717 -4.55 -46.70 -13.81
CA GLY A 717 -3.40 -47.60 -14.01
C GLY A 717 -2.94 -47.73 -15.46
N ILE A 718 -3.39 -46.83 -16.34
CA ILE A 718 -3.02 -46.80 -17.76
C ILE A 718 -1.78 -45.91 -17.89
N THR A 719 -0.60 -46.46 -17.63
CA THR A 719 0.67 -45.75 -17.85
C THR A 719 0.89 -45.55 -19.35
N THR A 720 0.62 -44.35 -19.86
CA THR A 720 1.01 -43.99 -21.23
C THR A 720 2.51 -43.74 -21.30
N GLU A 721 3.27 -44.79 -21.61
CA GLU A 721 4.70 -44.74 -21.94
C GLU A 721 5.01 -43.90 -23.20
N ILE A 722 3.97 -43.34 -23.84
CA ILE A 722 4.03 -42.67 -25.15
C ILE A 722 4.30 -41.15 -25.03
N TRP A 723 4.04 -40.51 -23.88
CA TRP A 723 4.18 -39.04 -23.78
C TRP A 723 5.59 -38.52 -23.43
N ARG A 724 6.55 -39.39 -23.09
CA ARG A 724 7.93 -38.99 -22.76
C ARG A 724 8.87 -38.82 -23.97
N ARG A 725 8.40 -39.12 -25.20
CA ARG A 725 9.21 -39.04 -26.44
C ARG A 725 8.81 -37.91 -27.42
N GLY A 726 7.91 -37.01 -27.02
CA GLY A 726 7.37 -35.95 -27.90
C GLY A 726 7.84 -34.52 -27.62
N LEU A 727 8.91 -34.32 -26.87
CA LEU A 727 9.52 -33.01 -26.59
C LEU A 727 11.05 -33.10 -26.67
N THR A 728 11.56 -33.39 -27.87
CA THR A 728 12.94 -33.03 -28.28
C THR A 728 12.86 -31.92 -29.31
#